data_AF-A0A6G2VSX0-F1
#
_entry.id   AF-A0A6G2VSX0-F1
#
_cell.length_a   1.000
_cell.length_b   1.000
_cell.length_c   1.000
_cell.angle_alpha   90.00
_cell.angle_beta   90.00
_cell.angle_gamma   90.00
#
_symmetry.space_group_name_H-M   'P 1'
#
loop_
_entity.id
_entity.type
_entity.pdbx_description
1 polymer ?
#
loop_
_entity_poly.entity_id
_entity_poly.type
_entity_poly.pdbx_seq_one_letter_code
_entity_poly.pdbx_strand_id
1 'polypeptide(L)'
;DRPALAAFLAGVRTALGPVGGVVHCAGRSSAGPAAFVHKEPAGIREVLAPKGDGLDALLDLTEQDPLAFVLLFSSVSAAAPVLAAGMTDYAAANAYLDLVARHRPGVRAVNWPVWRDSGGATGRPDAAARIGLHALPDDAGLDVLDRVLDGPAASVLLPVQAVDSGFDAEAALRIPHAPQPAPPVTPSAPDITPTALPVTPSAPDVTPTARYAPHVTQPAPRLAQPAPVTAHPAPVTAHPTPVADLQAVTSASASAPAPAGADAAQGAAGEAGSGSEVPPAWLVTVVAEALGIPEPELEHDVTFGDLGVESVLLAELVTRIEARTGRPLEPAVLLDHPTLRRLGAHLSGAGVAPTTDPVAPPVPAESVAHPVPTDSVAPPVPVDSVVPAAPALPVPPPVSAGSVPPPVSAGSVPPPVSAGSVPPPVSAGPVSPPVSADTVPPPMPAVPAGPVAVGRRIAVIGMACRFPGAPDLDAYWRLLRTGGFAVTEVPPGRWDVDRLYRPEQQAGRSISKWGGFVDALEDFDPEFFGMGDREARDLDPAIRLTLEATAACLRDAGYRDEELRGSDVGVFMGARMSGYRRRIGLTAAAGGLGGDQNFIAARVAHQYDFRGPALVVDSACSSALVSVQTAVRSLQAGESRLAVAGGVEVLLDEEPYLEFSVARALSPRGRCASFDKDADGFVPGEGCGVLLLKPLDRALADGDRVHAVLEAVAVGNDGHTMGLTTPNPVAQAQVVRRALNGAGVSARDIGLLEAHGTGTMIGDPLELRALTEVFRESTD
;
A
#
# COMPACT_ATOMS: atom_id res chain seq x y z
N ASP A 1 27.26 6.28 -41.12
CA ASP A 1 27.46 6.66 -42.53
C ASP A 1 27.91 5.41 -43.30
N ARG A 2 27.10 4.94 -44.26
CA ARG A 2 27.36 3.71 -45.03
C ARG A 2 28.41 3.93 -46.14
N PRO A 3 28.35 5.00 -46.97
CA PRO A 3 29.43 5.36 -47.89
C PRO A 3 30.82 5.48 -47.22
N ALA A 4 30.93 6.16 -46.07
CA ALA A 4 32.20 6.31 -45.36
C ALA A 4 32.74 4.97 -44.84
N LEU A 5 31.86 4.11 -44.29
CA LEU A 5 32.22 2.76 -43.86
C LEU A 5 32.67 1.87 -45.03
N ALA A 6 32.00 1.97 -46.19
CA ALA A 6 32.39 1.24 -47.39
C ALA A 6 33.78 1.66 -47.91
N ALA A 7 34.07 2.96 -47.92
CA ALA A 7 35.39 3.48 -48.28
C ALA A 7 36.49 3.04 -47.30
N PHE A 8 36.21 3.05 -45.98
CA PHE A 8 37.11 2.55 -44.95
C PHE A 8 37.42 1.05 -45.14
N LEU A 9 36.39 0.21 -45.30
CA LEU A 9 36.57 -1.23 -45.50
C LEU A 9 37.28 -1.56 -46.81
N ALA A 10 37.08 -0.78 -47.89
CA ALA A 10 37.87 -0.91 -49.11
C ALA A 10 39.36 -0.58 -48.90
N GLY A 11 39.66 0.42 -48.06
CA GLY A 11 41.02 0.74 -47.61
C GLY A 11 41.66 -0.41 -46.82
N VAL A 12 40.93 -0.99 -45.85
CA VAL A 12 41.36 -2.16 -45.09
C VAL A 12 41.68 -3.33 -46.02
N ARG A 13 40.78 -3.68 -46.95
CA ARG A 13 40.99 -4.79 -47.90
C ARG A 13 42.19 -4.57 -48.83
N THR A 14 42.47 -3.32 -49.19
CA THR A 14 43.62 -2.96 -50.03
C THR A 14 44.96 -3.04 -49.27
N ALA A 15 44.96 -2.71 -47.97
CA ALA A 15 46.18 -2.64 -47.16
C ALA A 15 46.52 -3.94 -46.41
N LEU A 16 45.50 -4.70 -45.96
CA LEU A 16 45.65 -5.84 -45.04
C LEU A 16 45.04 -7.15 -45.58
N GLY A 17 44.31 -7.10 -46.71
CA GLY A 17 43.57 -8.24 -47.26
C GLY A 17 42.14 -8.37 -46.70
N PRO A 18 41.42 -9.45 -47.04
CA PRO A 18 40.03 -9.65 -46.64
C PRO A 18 39.82 -9.60 -45.12
N VAL A 19 38.65 -9.15 -44.68
CA VAL A 19 38.33 -9.02 -43.25
C VAL A 19 38.23 -10.42 -42.62
N GLY A 20 39.11 -10.73 -41.67
CA GLY A 20 39.15 -12.04 -41.00
C GLY A 20 38.13 -12.22 -39.87
N GLY A 21 37.55 -11.13 -39.37
CA GLY A 21 36.56 -11.15 -38.29
C GLY A 21 36.10 -9.74 -37.92
N VAL A 22 34.98 -9.62 -37.21
CA VAL A 22 34.38 -8.34 -36.80
C VAL A 22 34.13 -8.33 -35.30
N VAL A 23 34.51 -7.24 -34.64
CA VAL A 23 34.06 -6.90 -33.27
C VAL A 23 33.33 -5.56 -33.32
N HIS A 24 32.03 -5.56 -33.04
CA HIS A 24 31.18 -4.37 -33.08
C HIS A 24 31.01 -3.79 -31.66
N CYS A 25 31.91 -2.88 -31.29
CA CYS A 25 31.87 -2.12 -30.03
C CYS A 25 31.14 -0.77 -30.13
N ALA A 26 30.52 -0.44 -31.27
CA ALA A 26 29.89 0.85 -31.46
C ALA A 26 28.64 1.02 -30.59
N GLY A 27 28.42 2.25 -30.12
CA GLY A 27 27.29 2.62 -29.26
C GLY A 27 27.39 4.07 -28.81
N ARG A 28 26.29 4.62 -28.30
CA ARG A 28 26.23 5.91 -27.61
C ARG A 28 25.29 5.76 -26.41
N SER A 29 25.65 6.38 -25.28
CA SER A 29 24.75 6.46 -24.12
C SER A 29 23.62 7.46 -24.38
N SER A 30 22.49 7.29 -23.68
CA SER A 30 21.44 8.31 -23.63
C SER A 30 21.98 9.61 -23.04
N ALA A 31 21.54 10.74 -23.60
CA ALA A 31 21.70 12.08 -23.03
C ALA A 31 20.34 12.79 -23.01
N GLY A 32 20.10 13.64 -22.02
CA GLY A 32 18.77 14.23 -21.76
C GLY A 32 17.93 13.41 -20.76
N PRO A 33 16.61 13.68 -20.67
CA PRO A 33 15.74 13.15 -19.61
C PRO A 33 15.73 11.63 -19.52
N ALA A 34 15.85 11.06 -18.32
CA ALA A 34 15.88 9.60 -18.13
C ALA A 34 14.56 8.91 -18.51
N ALA A 35 13.41 9.53 -18.20
CA ALA A 35 12.11 9.00 -18.55
C ALA A 35 11.89 8.99 -20.07
N PHE A 36 11.67 7.80 -20.64
CA PHE A 36 11.51 7.60 -22.10
C PHE A 36 10.41 8.48 -22.72
N VAL A 37 9.33 8.76 -21.97
CA VAL A 37 8.22 9.64 -22.37
C VAL A 37 8.60 11.13 -22.51
N HIS A 38 9.81 11.52 -22.12
CA HIS A 38 10.34 12.88 -22.24
C HIS A 38 11.57 12.96 -23.18
N LYS A 39 11.87 11.89 -23.93
CA LYS A 39 12.98 11.86 -24.89
C LYS A 39 12.52 12.28 -26.29
N GLU A 40 13.21 13.26 -26.86
CA GLU A 40 12.99 13.69 -28.23
C GLU A 40 13.33 12.57 -29.25
N PRO A 41 12.51 12.35 -30.30
CA PRO A 41 12.76 11.33 -31.32
C PRO A 41 14.09 11.48 -32.08
N ALA A 42 14.71 12.66 -32.04
CA ALA A 42 16.06 12.88 -32.55
C ALA A 42 17.12 12.19 -31.65
N GLY A 43 17.06 12.41 -30.34
CA GLY A 43 18.00 11.81 -29.37
C GLY A 43 17.90 10.28 -29.34
N ILE A 44 16.68 9.75 -29.34
CA ILE A 44 16.43 8.29 -29.44
C ILE A 44 17.09 7.71 -30.70
N ARG A 45 16.97 8.41 -31.85
CA ARG A 45 17.59 7.96 -33.11
C ARG A 45 19.12 8.02 -33.05
N GLU A 46 19.73 9.00 -32.36
CA GLU A 46 21.18 9.05 -32.17
C GLU A 46 21.73 7.91 -31.30
N VAL A 47 20.97 7.44 -30.31
CA VAL A 47 21.32 6.29 -29.47
C VAL A 47 21.21 4.96 -30.23
N LEU A 48 20.17 4.81 -31.06
CA LEU A 48 19.93 3.60 -31.86
C LEU A 48 20.89 3.45 -33.05
N ALA A 49 21.18 4.54 -33.77
CA ALA A 49 21.86 4.50 -35.07
C ALA A 49 23.21 3.73 -35.14
N PRO A 50 24.09 3.73 -34.11
CA PRO A 50 25.33 2.95 -34.16
C PRO A 50 25.11 1.44 -34.19
N LYS A 51 24.08 0.94 -33.47
CA LYS A 51 23.80 -0.49 -33.27
C LYS A 51 22.70 -1.03 -34.20
N GLY A 52 21.83 -0.17 -34.73
CA GLY A 52 20.90 -0.45 -35.83
C GLY A 52 21.57 -0.24 -37.20
N ASP A 53 21.24 0.85 -37.90
CA ASP A 53 21.77 1.23 -39.22
C ASP A 53 23.29 1.00 -39.40
N GLY A 54 24.08 1.28 -38.34
CA GLY A 54 25.53 1.10 -38.32
C GLY A 54 25.99 -0.36 -38.29
N LEU A 55 25.24 -1.26 -37.65
CA LEU A 55 25.50 -2.71 -37.71
C LEU A 55 25.05 -3.27 -39.07
N ASP A 56 23.86 -2.91 -39.53
CA ASP A 56 23.32 -3.43 -40.80
C ASP A 56 24.24 -3.06 -41.97
N ALA A 57 24.71 -1.81 -42.02
CA ALA A 57 25.71 -1.36 -42.97
C ALA A 57 27.04 -2.13 -42.83
N LEU A 58 27.48 -2.47 -41.62
CA LEU A 58 28.71 -3.23 -41.38
C LEU A 58 28.59 -4.67 -41.90
N LEU A 59 27.51 -5.37 -41.53
CA LEU A 59 27.29 -6.76 -41.93
C LEU A 59 27.12 -6.89 -43.44
N ASP A 60 26.29 -6.05 -44.07
CA ASP A 60 26.13 -5.99 -45.53
C ASP A 60 27.47 -5.78 -46.25
N LEU A 61 28.31 -4.87 -45.73
CA LEU A 61 29.58 -4.53 -46.37
C LEU A 61 30.67 -5.59 -46.14
N THR A 62 30.54 -6.48 -45.16
CA THR A 62 31.49 -7.57 -44.85
C THR A 62 31.01 -8.97 -45.26
N GLU A 63 29.80 -9.13 -45.80
CA GLU A 63 29.29 -10.42 -46.29
C GLU A 63 30.14 -11.05 -47.43
N GLN A 64 30.99 -10.25 -48.07
CA GLN A 64 31.95 -10.67 -49.08
C GLN A 64 33.28 -11.21 -48.51
N ASP A 65 33.52 -11.11 -47.20
CA ASP A 65 34.78 -11.47 -46.55
C ASP A 65 34.71 -12.85 -45.86
N PRO A 66 35.84 -13.58 -45.74
CA PRO A 66 35.91 -14.88 -45.07
C PRO A 66 35.98 -14.71 -43.54
N LEU A 67 34.91 -14.19 -42.95
CA LEU A 67 34.81 -13.91 -41.51
C LEU A 67 34.87 -15.21 -40.68
N ALA A 68 35.90 -15.34 -39.84
CA ALA A 68 36.02 -16.44 -38.87
C ALA A 68 35.11 -16.24 -37.65
N PHE A 69 34.80 -15.00 -37.29
CA PHE A 69 33.86 -14.65 -36.23
C PHE A 69 33.22 -13.28 -36.47
N VAL A 70 32.00 -13.09 -35.95
CA VAL A 70 31.36 -11.78 -35.79
C VAL A 70 30.84 -11.66 -34.36
N LEU A 71 31.38 -10.71 -33.61
CA LEU A 71 31.08 -10.50 -32.19
C LEU A 71 30.46 -9.12 -31.97
N LEU A 72 29.29 -9.08 -31.32
CA LEU A 72 28.55 -7.85 -31.01
C LEU A 72 28.66 -7.57 -29.51
N PHE A 73 29.15 -6.39 -29.13
CA PHE A 73 29.14 -5.94 -27.74
C PHE A 73 27.75 -5.38 -27.43
N SER A 74 26.92 -6.26 -26.87
CA SER A 74 25.63 -5.95 -26.27
C SER A 74 25.82 -5.61 -24.78
N SER A 75 24.73 -5.36 -24.07
CA SER A 75 24.71 -5.02 -22.65
C SER A 75 23.77 -5.93 -21.87
N VAL A 76 24.02 -6.12 -20.57
CA VAL A 76 23.07 -6.73 -19.64
C VAL A 76 21.67 -6.11 -19.70
N SER A 77 21.54 -4.82 -20.01
CA SER A 77 20.24 -4.15 -20.12
C SER A 77 19.39 -4.59 -21.33
N ALA A 78 19.96 -5.33 -22.29
CA ALA A 78 19.20 -5.99 -23.35
C ALA A 78 18.55 -7.31 -22.90
N ALA A 79 19.14 -7.96 -21.90
CA ALA A 79 18.69 -9.24 -21.35
C ALA A 79 17.87 -9.08 -20.06
N ALA A 80 18.14 -8.02 -19.27
CA ALA A 80 17.52 -7.77 -17.97
C ALA A 80 16.67 -6.49 -17.98
N PRO A 81 15.33 -6.58 -18.15
CA PRO A 81 14.44 -5.42 -18.27
C PRO A 81 14.47 -4.45 -17.07
N VAL A 82 14.77 -4.93 -15.86
CA VAL A 82 14.96 -4.08 -14.67
C VAL A 82 16.10 -3.07 -14.84
N LEU A 83 17.10 -3.37 -15.69
CA LEU A 83 18.21 -2.48 -16.04
C LEU A 83 17.91 -1.58 -17.26
N ALA A 84 16.70 -1.65 -17.83
CA ALA A 84 16.27 -0.80 -18.95
C ALA A 84 15.52 0.47 -18.50
N ALA A 85 15.23 0.62 -17.20
CA ALA A 85 14.66 1.83 -16.63
C ALA A 85 15.65 3.02 -16.78
N GLY A 86 15.15 4.21 -17.13
CA GLY A 86 15.98 5.40 -17.40
C GLY A 86 16.79 5.37 -18.72
N MET A 87 17.05 4.19 -19.28
CA MET A 87 17.90 3.99 -20.47
C MET A 87 17.28 3.07 -21.53
N THR A 88 15.96 3.14 -21.69
CA THR A 88 15.15 2.20 -22.50
C THR A 88 15.51 2.21 -23.99
N ASP A 89 15.93 3.35 -24.52
CA ASP A 89 16.51 3.54 -25.85
C ASP A 89 17.86 2.84 -26.03
N TYR A 90 18.75 2.93 -25.02
CA TYR A 90 20.02 2.19 -25.00
C TYR A 90 19.79 0.68 -24.85
N ALA A 91 18.84 0.27 -24.01
CA ALA A 91 18.43 -1.14 -23.88
C ALA A 91 17.90 -1.69 -25.21
N ALA A 92 17.02 -0.95 -25.90
CA ALA A 92 16.53 -1.31 -27.22
C ALA A 92 17.66 -1.39 -28.28
N ALA A 93 18.62 -0.47 -28.26
CA ALA A 93 19.78 -0.48 -29.15
C ALA A 93 20.62 -1.77 -28.99
N ASN A 94 20.74 -2.29 -27.78
CA ASN A 94 21.47 -3.53 -27.51
C ASN A 94 20.60 -4.79 -27.74
N ALA A 95 19.29 -4.74 -27.46
CA ALA A 95 18.36 -5.82 -27.77
C ALA A 95 18.26 -6.11 -29.28
N TYR A 96 18.51 -5.10 -30.13
CA TYR A 96 18.67 -5.30 -31.57
C TYR A 96 19.90 -6.17 -31.92
N LEU A 97 21.03 -5.99 -31.23
CA LEU A 97 22.23 -6.82 -31.43
C LEU A 97 21.95 -8.30 -31.11
N ASP A 98 21.28 -8.54 -29.97
CA ASP A 98 20.85 -9.88 -29.57
C ASP A 98 19.88 -10.51 -30.58
N LEU A 99 18.97 -9.71 -31.15
CA LEU A 99 18.04 -10.15 -32.18
C LEU A 99 18.77 -10.56 -33.46
N VAL A 100 19.72 -9.76 -33.93
CA VAL A 100 20.54 -10.04 -35.12
C VAL A 100 21.36 -11.31 -34.92
N ALA A 101 22.00 -11.46 -33.77
CA ALA A 101 22.81 -12.66 -33.48
C ALA A 101 21.96 -13.95 -33.40
N ARG A 102 20.74 -13.88 -32.85
CA ARG A 102 19.79 -15.02 -32.87
C ARG A 102 19.37 -15.45 -34.29
N HIS A 103 19.36 -14.53 -35.26
CA HIS A 103 18.84 -14.78 -36.61
C HIS A 103 19.90 -14.94 -37.71
N ARG A 104 21.15 -14.50 -37.50
CA ARG A 104 22.24 -14.60 -38.49
C ARG A 104 23.34 -15.56 -38.00
N PRO A 105 23.38 -16.83 -38.46
CA PRO A 105 24.37 -17.80 -38.04
C PRO A 105 25.82 -17.31 -38.18
N GLY A 106 26.67 -17.63 -37.20
CA GLY A 106 28.05 -17.13 -37.13
C GLY A 106 28.20 -15.76 -36.44
N VAL A 107 27.10 -15.04 -36.22
CA VAL A 107 27.07 -13.82 -35.39
C VAL A 107 26.77 -14.18 -33.94
N ARG A 108 27.50 -13.57 -33.00
CA ARG A 108 27.38 -13.81 -31.56
C ARG A 108 27.30 -12.47 -30.82
N ALA A 109 26.31 -12.30 -29.95
CA ALA A 109 26.20 -11.14 -29.06
C ALA A 109 26.62 -11.53 -27.64
N VAL A 110 27.34 -10.64 -26.95
CA VAL A 110 27.67 -10.78 -25.53
C VAL A 110 27.03 -9.65 -24.75
N ASN A 111 26.16 -9.98 -23.80
CA ASN A 111 25.49 -9.03 -22.91
C ASN A 111 26.44 -8.61 -21.79
N TRP A 112 27.36 -7.69 -22.05
CA TRP A 112 28.37 -7.31 -21.06
C TRP A 112 27.76 -6.55 -19.87
N PRO A 113 28.15 -6.88 -18.62
CA PRO A 113 27.96 -5.99 -17.48
C PRO A 113 28.91 -4.78 -17.60
N VAL A 114 28.90 -3.89 -16.62
CA VAL A 114 29.83 -2.76 -16.54
C VAL A 114 31.27 -3.26 -16.54
N TRP A 115 32.14 -2.71 -17.39
CA TRP A 115 33.59 -2.92 -17.29
C TRP A 115 34.14 -1.90 -16.27
N ARG A 116 34.80 -2.39 -15.22
CA ARG A 116 35.12 -1.61 -14.02
C ARG A 116 36.22 -0.58 -14.28
N ASP A 117 37.24 -0.95 -15.05
CA ASP A 117 38.48 -0.18 -15.13
C ASP A 117 38.52 0.71 -16.40
N SER A 118 37.86 0.29 -17.50
CA SER A 118 37.69 1.09 -18.73
C SER A 118 36.27 1.58 -19.03
N GLY A 119 35.22 1.03 -18.41
CA GLY A 119 33.82 1.25 -18.83
C GLY A 119 33.18 2.58 -18.44
N GLY A 120 33.95 3.56 -17.96
CA GLY A 120 33.46 4.92 -17.67
C GLY A 120 32.48 5.05 -16.48
N ALA A 121 32.37 4.00 -15.65
CA ALA A 121 31.44 3.93 -14.52
C ALA A 121 32.13 4.00 -13.14
N THR A 122 33.42 4.34 -13.09
CA THR A 122 34.21 4.47 -11.86
C THR A 122 33.56 5.46 -10.89
N GLY A 123 32.96 4.95 -9.80
CA GLY A 123 32.28 5.76 -8.78
C GLY A 123 30.75 5.84 -8.90
N ARG A 124 30.13 5.23 -9.92
CA ARG A 124 28.65 5.12 -10.01
C ARG A 124 28.14 3.83 -9.36
N PRO A 125 26.96 3.81 -8.71
CA PRO A 125 26.36 2.59 -8.20
C PRO A 125 26.01 1.60 -9.33
N ASP A 126 26.55 0.39 -9.27
CA ASP A 126 26.25 -0.66 -10.23
C ASP A 126 24.83 -1.22 -10.01
N ALA A 127 23.90 -0.87 -10.90
CA ALA A 127 22.53 -1.38 -10.86
C ALA A 127 22.47 -2.89 -11.17
N ALA A 128 23.40 -3.42 -11.96
CA ALA A 128 23.45 -4.83 -12.34
C ALA A 128 23.96 -5.72 -11.19
N ALA A 129 24.84 -5.18 -10.33
CA ALA A 129 25.23 -5.83 -9.07
C ALA A 129 24.04 -6.16 -8.14
N ARG A 130 22.92 -5.43 -8.23
CA ARG A 130 21.70 -5.72 -7.44
C ARG A 130 20.99 -7.03 -7.84
N ILE A 131 21.33 -7.58 -9.00
CA ILE A 131 20.87 -8.88 -9.52
C ILE A 131 22.04 -9.86 -9.75
N GLY A 132 23.17 -9.67 -9.05
CA GLY A 132 24.35 -10.53 -9.13
C GLY A 132 25.21 -10.38 -10.39
N LEU A 133 24.88 -9.42 -11.28
CA LEU A 133 25.65 -9.11 -12.48
C LEU A 133 26.68 -8.00 -12.21
N HIS A 134 27.62 -8.28 -11.31
CA HIS A 134 28.65 -7.34 -10.88
C HIS A 134 29.58 -6.87 -12.01
N ALA A 135 30.02 -5.62 -11.92
CA ALA A 135 31.03 -5.03 -12.80
C ALA A 135 32.29 -5.91 -12.94
N LEU A 136 32.69 -6.21 -14.17
CA LEU A 136 33.86 -7.02 -14.50
C LEU A 136 35.14 -6.18 -14.47
N PRO A 137 36.21 -6.64 -13.79
CA PRO A 137 37.58 -6.21 -14.05
C PRO A 137 37.93 -6.30 -15.54
N ASP A 138 38.77 -5.40 -16.06
CA ASP A 138 39.15 -5.40 -17.48
C ASP A 138 39.90 -6.68 -17.90
N ASP A 139 40.75 -7.23 -17.04
CA ASP A 139 41.46 -8.50 -17.26
C ASP A 139 40.47 -9.68 -17.27
N ALA A 140 39.56 -9.76 -16.30
CA ALA A 140 38.51 -10.76 -16.27
C ALA A 140 37.54 -10.65 -17.47
N GLY A 141 37.31 -9.45 -17.99
CA GLY A 141 36.53 -9.20 -19.21
C GLY A 141 37.21 -9.76 -20.46
N LEU A 142 38.53 -9.62 -20.57
CA LEU A 142 39.33 -10.22 -21.65
C LEU A 142 39.42 -11.75 -21.51
N ASP A 143 39.62 -12.28 -20.30
CA ASP A 143 39.55 -13.73 -20.06
C ASP A 143 38.18 -14.31 -20.45
N VAL A 144 37.09 -13.55 -20.31
CA VAL A 144 35.76 -13.93 -20.80
C VAL A 144 35.68 -13.83 -22.32
N LEU A 145 36.24 -12.80 -22.95
CA LEU A 145 36.28 -12.63 -24.41
C LEU A 145 36.94 -13.82 -25.11
N ASP A 146 38.11 -14.26 -24.64
CA ASP A 146 38.82 -15.42 -25.20
C ASP A 146 38.01 -16.71 -25.01
N ARG A 147 37.45 -16.93 -23.81
CA ARG A 147 36.54 -18.06 -23.53
C ARG A 147 35.23 -18.00 -24.32
N VAL A 148 34.79 -16.83 -24.76
CA VAL A 148 33.68 -16.72 -25.73
C VAL A 148 34.17 -17.18 -27.09
N LEU A 149 35.28 -16.64 -27.61
CA LEU A 149 35.79 -16.95 -28.94
C LEU A 149 36.06 -18.46 -29.13
N ASP A 150 36.74 -19.10 -28.18
CA ASP A 150 37.00 -20.56 -28.17
C ASP A 150 35.79 -21.41 -27.71
N GLY A 151 34.76 -20.76 -27.15
CA GLY A 151 33.62 -21.40 -26.48
C GLY A 151 32.50 -21.90 -27.40
N PRO A 152 31.47 -22.53 -26.83
CA PRO A 152 30.35 -23.11 -27.58
C PRO A 152 29.60 -22.09 -28.44
N ALA A 153 29.07 -22.55 -29.57
CA ALA A 153 28.42 -21.74 -30.61
C ALA A 153 27.01 -21.18 -30.25
N ALA A 154 26.83 -20.72 -29.01
CA ALA A 154 25.70 -19.91 -28.62
C ALA A 154 25.75 -18.54 -29.31
N SER A 155 24.59 -18.08 -29.80
CA SER A 155 24.41 -16.80 -30.50
C SER A 155 24.22 -15.61 -29.57
N VAL A 156 23.74 -15.82 -28.34
CA VAL A 156 23.66 -14.76 -27.31
C VAL A 156 24.20 -15.32 -26.01
N LEU A 157 25.06 -14.55 -25.35
CA LEU A 157 25.87 -14.98 -24.20
C LEU A 157 25.85 -13.92 -23.10
N LEU A 158 25.47 -14.33 -21.90
CA LEU A 158 25.51 -13.50 -20.69
C LEU A 158 26.69 -13.95 -19.81
N PRO A 159 27.75 -13.15 -19.63
CA PRO A 159 28.81 -13.45 -18.67
C PRO A 159 28.28 -13.37 -17.24
N VAL A 160 28.48 -14.44 -16.46
CA VAL A 160 28.16 -14.49 -15.03
C VAL A 160 29.39 -15.00 -14.28
N GLN A 161 29.76 -14.32 -13.18
CA GLN A 161 30.84 -14.81 -12.30
C GLN A 161 30.31 -15.95 -11.43
N ALA A 162 30.93 -17.13 -11.55
CA ALA A 162 30.48 -18.37 -10.93
C ALA A 162 31.06 -18.58 -9.51
N VAL A 163 30.71 -17.72 -8.55
CA VAL A 163 31.04 -17.86 -7.12
C VAL A 163 29.89 -17.30 -6.27
N ASP A 164 28.97 -18.16 -5.79
CA ASP A 164 27.86 -17.85 -4.85
C ASP A 164 27.16 -16.48 -5.06
N SER A 165 27.03 -16.06 -6.31
CA SER A 165 27.06 -14.64 -6.69
C SER A 165 25.74 -13.87 -6.58
N GLY A 166 24.73 -14.47 -5.94
CA GLY A 166 23.39 -13.87 -5.86
C GLY A 166 22.72 -13.63 -7.23
N PHE A 167 23.25 -14.22 -8.31
CA PHE A 167 22.70 -14.08 -9.66
C PHE A 167 21.37 -14.83 -9.78
N ASP A 168 20.28 -14.09 -9.59
CA ASP A 168 18.91 -14.57 -9.80
C ASP A 168 18.48 -14.28 -11.25
N ALA A 169 18.50 -15.33 -12.08
CA ALA A 169 18.09 -15.27 -13.47
C ALA A 169 16.60 -14.93 -13.66
N GLU A 170 15.72 -15.23 -12.69
CA GLU A 170 14.33 -14.76 -12.76
C GLU A 170 14.22 -13.29 -12.41
N ALA A 171 14.88 -12.83 -11.35
CA ALA A 171 14.90 -11.40 -11.00
C ALA A 171 15.47 -10.54 -12.13
N ALA A 172 16.49 -11.04 -12.84
CA ALA A 172 17.02 -10.41 -14.05
C ALA A 172 15.97 -10.31 -15.17
N LEU A 173 15.25 -11.40 -15.47
CA LEU A 173 14.30 -11.48 -16.59
C LEU A 173 12.93 -10.82 -16.31
N ARG A 174 12.62 -10.45 -15.07
CA ARG A 174 11.37 -9.76 -14.73
C ARG A 174 11.30 -8.39 -15.42
N ILE A 175 10.41 -8.30 -16.41
CA ILE A 175 9.87 -7.03 -16.89
C ILE A 175 9.17 -6.35 -15.71
N PRO A 176 9.50 -5.09 -15.35
CA PRO A 176 8.70 -4.29 -14.44
C PRO A 176 7.31 -4.06 -15.05
N HIS A 177 6.36 -4.96 -14.76
CA HIS A 177 4.97 -4.81 -15.13
C HIS A 177 4.28 -3.87 -14.14
N ALA A 178 3.50 -2.92 -14.65
CA ALA A 178 2.32 -2.48 -13.92
C ALA A 178 1.46 -3.74 -13.67
N PRO A 179 1.12 -4.06 -12.42
CA PRO A 179 0.82 -5.44 -12.03
C PRO A 179 -0.36 -6.04 -12.79
N GLN A 180 -0.13 -7.22 -13.38
CA GLN A 180 -1.14 -8.09 -13.98
C GLN A 180 -1.11 -9.46 -13.27
N PRO A 181 -2.26 -10.08 -12.99
CA PRO A 181 -2.34 -11.25 -12.13
C PRO A 181 -1.88 -12.53 -12.86
N ALA A 182 -1.06 -13.34 -12.17
CA ALA A 182 -0.60 -14.62 -12.69
C ALA A 182 -1.70 -15.70 -12.64
N PRO A 183 -1.93 -16.47 -13.72
CA PRO A 183 -2.83 -17.62 -13.71
C PRO A 183 -2.20 -18.82 -12.97
N PRO A 184 -3.01 -19.74 -12.42
CA PRO A 184 -2.54 -20.81 -11.54
C PRO A 184 -1.83 -21.95 -12.30
N VAL A 185 -0.65 -22.32 -11.84
CA VAL A 185 0.03 -23.57 -12.20
C VAL A 185 -0.30 -24.62 -11.14
N THR A 186 -0.90 -25.74 -11.56
CA THR A 186 -1.27 -26.85 -10.66
C THR A 186 -0.08 -27.79 -10.44
N PRO A 187 0.45 -27.95 -9.21
CA PRO A 187 1.46 -28.98 -8.92
C PRO A 187 0.78 -30.34 -8.74
N SER A 188 1.35 -31.39 -9.33
CA SER A 188 0.86 -32.78 -9.17
C SER A 188 1.00 -33.29 -7.73
N ALA A 189 0.03 -34.09 -7.28
CA ALA A 189 0.05 -34.68 -5.95
C ALA A 189 1.20 -35.71 -5.78
N PRO A 190 1.99 -35.64 -4.69
CA PRO A 190 2.81 -36.76 -4.24
C PRO A 190 1.97 -37.82 -3.52
N ASP A 191 2.31 -39.11 -3.71
CA ASP A 191 1.72 -40.20 -2.94
C ASP A 191 2.02 -40.07 -1.43
N ILE A 192 0.99 -40.22 -0.60
CA ILE A 192 1.14 -40.41 0.85
C ILE A 192 0.28 -41.59 1.30
N THR A 193 0.93 -42.71 1.61
CA THR A 193 0.28 -43.94 2.07
C THR A 193 -0.31 -43.74 3.48
N PRO A 194 -1.61 -43.96 3.71
CA PRO A 194 -2.23 -43.70 5.00
C PRO A 194 -1.84 -44.74 6.05
N THR A 195 -1.17 -44.30 7.13
CA THR A 195 -0.96 -45.12 8.33
C THR A 195 -2.17 -44.98 9.24
N ALA A 196 -3.03 -45.99 9.27
CA ALA A 196 -4.24 -46.00 10.10
C ALA A 196 -3.91 -46.29 11.58
N LEU A 197 -4.44 -45.49 12.50
CA LEU A 197 -4.56 -45.85 13.91
C LEU A 197 -5.83 -46.70 14.15
N PRO A 198 -5.78 -47.71 15.03
CA PRO A 198 -6.87 -48.67 15.16
C PRO A 198 -8.08 -48.13 15.92
N VAL A 199 -9.27 -48.24 15.32
CA VAL A 199 -10.55 -48.04 16.00
C VAL A 199 -11.01 -49.37 16.60
N THR A 200 -11.23 -49.42 17.91
CA THR A 200 -12.02 -50.48 18.56
C THR A 200 -13.42 -49.96 18.92
N PRO A 201 -14.51 -50.63 18.51
CA PRO A 201 -15.86 -50.12 18.69
C PRO A 201 -16.44 -50.49 20.06
N SER A 202 -17.19 -49.56 20.66
CA SER A 202 -18.15 -49.82 21.73
C SER A 202 -19.38 -48.92 21.57
N ALA A 203 -20.54 -49.53 21.41
CA ALA A 203 -21.86 -48.91 21.36
C ALA A 203 -22.92 -50.00 21.65
N PRO A 204 -24.18 -49.65 21.96
CA PRO A 204 -24.73 -48.32 22.24
C PRO A 204 -25.30 -48.22 23.67
N ASP A 205 -25.85 -47.06 24.03
CA ASP A 205 -27.21 -47.05 24.59
C ASP A 205 -27.93 -45.73 24.23
N VAL A 206 -29.26 -45.72 24.23
CA VAL A 206 -30.09 -44.62 23.69
C VAL A 206 -31.34 -44.38 24.52
N THR A 207 -31.51 -43.15 25.06
CA THR A 207 -32.84 -42.52 25.20
C THR A 207 -32.72 -41.00 25.43
N PRO A 208 -33.68 -40.16 24.98
CA PRO A 208 -33.48 -38.70 24.90
C PRO A 208 -34.31 -37.87 25.90
N THR A 209 -33.68 -36.88 26.54
CA THR A 209 -34.27 -35.69 27.20
C THR A 209 -33.18 -34.63 27.39
N ALA A 210 -33.42 -33.32 27.43
CA ALA A 210 -34.65 -32.54 27.28
C ALA A 210 -34.38 -31.21 26.53
N ARG A 211 -35.45 -30.45 26.23
CA ARG A 211 -35.37 -29.12 25.61
C ARG A 211 -34.82 -28.10 26.62
N TYR A 212 -33.96 -27.19 26.18
CA TYR A 212 -33.75 -25.93 26.90
C TYR A 212 -34.72 -24.84 26.38
N ALA A 213 -35.30 -24.08 27.31
CA ALA A 213 -36.15 -22.92 27.04
C ALA A 213 -35.47 -21.67 27.60
N PRO A 214 -35.73 -20.45 27.07
CA PRO A 214 -35.00 -19.26 27.47
C PRO A 214 -35.33 -18.83 28.91
N HIS A 215 -34.31 -18.48 29.69
CA HIS A 215 -34.49 -17.92 31.02
C HIS A 215 -34.87 -16.44 30.95
N VAL A 216 -36.15 -16.16 31.17
CA VAL A 216 -36.63 -14.83 31.55
C VAL A 216 -36.28 -14.57 33.02
N THR A 217 -35.67 -13.43 33.31
CA THR A 217 -35.53 -12.89 34.67
C THR A 217 -36.22 -11.52 34.77
N GLN A 218 -36.95 -11.31 35.86
CA GLN A 218 -37.80 -10.13 36.09
C GLN A 218 -37.03 -8.96 36.76
N PRO A 219 -37.57 -7.72 36.68
CA PRO A 219 -36.81 -6.51 37.02
C PRO A 219 -36.86 -6.11 38.49
N ALA A 220 -35.85 -5.35 38.92
CA ALA A 220 -35.82 -4.61 40.19
C ALA A 220 -34.82 -3.43 40.08
N PRO A 221 -34.90 -2.41 40.97
CA PRO A 221 -36.09 -1.66 41.35
C PRO A 221 -35.96 -0.17 40.97
N ARG A 222 -37.03 0.62 41.09
CA ARG A 222 -36.96 2.09 40.88
C ARG A 222 -36.19 2.77 42.03
N LEU A 223 -35.19 3.59 41.69
CA LEU A 223 -34.63 4.64 42.57
C LEU A 223 -34.97 6.03 42.01
N ALA A 224 -34.89 7.05 42.86
CA ALA A 224 -35.66 8.29 42.70
C ALA A 224 -35.00 9.36 41.80
N GLN A 225 -35.84 10.18 41.17
CA GLN A 225 -35.46 11.44 40.54
C GLN A 225 -35.13 12.51 41.61
N PRO A 226 -34.08 13.33 41.41
CA PRO A 226 -34.03 14.68 41.94
C PRO A 226 -34.75 15.66 40.99
N ALA A 227 -35.55 16.57 41.55
CA ALA A 227 -36.19 17.68 40.83
C ALA A 227 -35.23 18.90 40.73
N PRO A 228 -35.47 19.91 39.87
CA PRO A 228 -34.46 20.90 39.51
C PRO A 228 -34.21 21.95 40.60
N VAL A 229 -32.99 22.49 40.62
CA VAL A 229 -32.59 23.63 41.47
C VAL A 229 -32.57 24.91 40.63
N THR A 230 -33.13 25.99 41.18
CA THR A 230 -33.29 27.29 40.52
C THR A 230 -32.03 28.16 40.59
N ALA A 231 -31.98 29.19 39.74
CA ALA A 231 -30.78 29.99 39.46
C ALA A 231 -30.46 31.11 40.47
N HIS A 232 -29.21 31.60 40.35
CA HIS A 232 -28.74 32.97 40.68
C HIS A 232 -28.58 33.34 42.18
N PRO A 233 -27.77 34.38 42.54
CA PRO A 233 -27.43 35.57 41.74
C PRO A 233 -25.94 35.96 41.59
N ALA A 234 -25.72 36.86 40.63
CA ALA A 234 -24.61 37.82 40.61
C ALA A 234 -25.16 39.24 40.83
N PRO A 235 -24.33 40.21 41.28
CA PRO A 235 -24.16 41.45 40.52
C PRO A 235 -22.66 41.88 40.48
N VAL A 236 -22.17 42.93 39.79
CA VAL A 236 -22.56 44.37 39.87
C VAL A 236 -22.01 45.18 38.65
N THR A 237 -22.92 45.73 37.80
CA THR A 237 -22.84 47.00 36.98
C THR A 237 -21.68 47.27 36.00
N ALA A 238 -21.76 48.10 34.94
CA ALA A 238 -22.82 48.90 34.24
C ALA A 238 -22.26 49.34 32.84
N HIS A 239 -22.99 49.22 31.71
CA HIS A 239 -23.87 50.23 31.04
C HIS A 239 -23.19 51.53 30.47
N PRO A 240 -23.73 52.19 29.42
CA PRO A 240 -24.47 51.68 28.23
C PRO A 240 -24.27 52.48 26.88
N THR A 241 -24.80 51.97 25.75
CA THR A 241 -25.47 52.61 24.55
C THR A 241 -25.05 54.01 23.99
N PRO A 242 -25.19 54.32 22.67
CA PRO A 242 -26.39 54.00 21.84
C PRO A 242 -26.19 53.70 20.33
N VAL A 243 -27.33 53.58 19.63
CA VAL A 243 -27.53 53.22 18.21
C VAL A 243 -27.83 54.47 17.36
N ALA A 244 -27.48 54.46 16.06
CA ALA A 244 -28.07 55.34 15.04
C ALA A 244 -28.00 54.72 13.63
N ASP A 245 -29.08 54.87 12.84
CA ASP A 245 -29.14 54.52 11.42
C ASP A 245 -28.46 55.57 10.52
N LEU A 246 -28.09 55.18 9.29
CA LEU A 246 -28.49 55.94 8.08
C LEU A 246 -28.29 55.13 6.77
N GLN A 247 -28.99 55.56 5.72
CA GLN A 247 -29.14 54.85 4.45
C GLN A 247 -28.21 55.37 3.33
N ALA A 248 -28.16 54.59 2.24
CA ALA A 248 -27.42 54.81 0.99
C ALA A 248 -27.58 56.18 0.31
N VAL A 249 -26.68 56.48 -0.65
CA VAL A 249 -27.07 56.92 -2.01
C VAL A 249 -25.91 56.76 -3.05
N THR A 250 -26.33 56.44 -4.28
CA THR A 250 -25.61 56.20 -5.55
C THR A 250 -24.39 57.10 -5.89
N SER A 251 -23.37 56.68 -6.67
CA SER A 251 -23.38 56.57 -8.16
C SER A 251 -21.90 56.57 -8.67
N ALA A 252 -21.45 56.16 -9.88
CA ALA A 252 -22.05 55.47 -11.06
C ALA A 252 -20.92 54.80 -11.92
N SER A 253 -21.29 53.94 -12.88
CA SER A 253 -20.71 53.63 -14.23
C SER A 253 -19.22 53.93 -14.61
N ALA A 254 -18.53 53.15 -15.46
CA ALA A 254 -18.99 52.09 -16.37
C ALA A 254 -17.88 51.10 -16.86
N SER A 255 -18.32 49.88 -17.20
CA SER A 255 -18.00 49.10 -18.42
C SER A 255 -16.55 48.84 -18.90
N ALA A 256 -16.11 47.58 -18.76
CA ALA A 256 -15.67 46.61 -19.81
C ALA A 256 -14.77 47.09 -21.01
N PRO A 257 -13.76 46.29 -21.45
CA PRO A 257 -13.94 44.86 -21.77
C PRO A 257 -12.79 43.88 -21.43
N ALA A 258 -13.06 42.60 -21.70
CA ALA A 258 -12.12 41.46 -21.80
C ALA A 258 -12.06 41.00 -23.30
N PRO A 259 -11.28 39.98 -23.75
CA PRO A 259 -10.54 38.95 -22.97
C PRO A 259 -9.15 38.51 -23.53
N ALA A 260 -8.64 37.42 -22.93
CA ALA A 260 -7.76 36.37 -23.51
C ALA A 260 -6.22 36.56 -23.62
N GLY A 261 -5.48 35.55 -23.16
CA GLY A 261 -4.28 35.04 -23.85
C GLY A 261 -2.95 34.99 -23.06
N ALA A 262 -2.33 33.80 -23.06
CA ALA A 262 -0.89 33.50 -22.96
C ALA A 262 -0.09 33.76 -21.65
N ASP A 263 0.52 32.66 -21.18
CA ASP A 263 1.89 32.44 -20.66
C ASP A 263 2.71 33.50 -19.89
N ALA A 264 3.26 33.01 -18.77
CA ALA A 264 4.60 33.17 -18.22
C ALA A 264 5.41 34.49 -18.44
N ALA A 265 5.63 35.22 -17.34
CA ALA A 265 6.98 35.69 -16.96
C ALA A 265 7.07 35.98 -15.44
N GLN A 266 8.29 35.98 -14.91
CA GLN A 266 8.61 36.27 -13.51
C GLN A 266 8.58 37.78 -13.21
N GLY A 267 8.36 38.13 -11.93
CA GLY A 267 8.58 39.49 -11.41
C GLY A 267 8.82 39.45 -9.90
N ALA A 268 9.98 39.93 -9.44
CA ALA A 268 10.46 39.75 -8.06
C ALA A 268 10.60 41.08 -7.29
N ALA A 269 10.41 41.02 -5.98
CA ALA A 269 10.88 41.99 -5.00
C ALA A 269 10.96 41.31 -3.62
N GLY A 270 12.04 41.42 -2.83
CA GLY A 270 13.31 42.08 -3.10
C GLY A 270 14.43 41.61 -2.16
N GLU A 271 15.67 42.02 -2.45
CA GLU A 271 16.87 41.51 -1.79
C GLU A 271 17.29 42.32 -0.55
N ALA A 272 17.82 41.63 0.47
CA ALA A 272 18.72 42.21 1.49
C ALA A 272 19.50 41.12 2.25
N GLY A 273 20.54 40.54 1.64
CA GLY A 273 21.41 39.58 2.33
C GLY A 273 22.40 38.89 1.38
N SER A 274 23.69 39.20 1.50
CA SER A 274 24.75 38.66 0.65
C SER A 274 25.11 37.21 1.02
N GLY A 275 24.35 36.25 0.49
CA GLY A 275 24.72 34.84 0.43
C GLY A 275 25.37 34.49 -0.92
N SER A 276 26.25 33.49 -0.93
CA SER A 276 26.95 33.02 -2.15
C SER A 276 25.99 32.52 -3.23
N GLU A 277 26.25 32.86 -4.50
CA GLU A 277 25.57 32.27 -5.68
C GLU A 277 25.80 30.74 -5.76
N VAL A 278 26.92 30.27 -5.22
CA VAL A 278 27.27 28.85 -5.13
C VAL A 278 26.84 28.30 -3.76
N PRO A 279 26.12 27.16 -3.67
CA PRO A 279 25.83 26.52 -2.39
C PRO A 279 27.12 26.19 -1.62
N PRO A 280 27.09 26.09 -0.27
CA PRO A 280 28.25 25.68 0.49
C PRO A 280 28.76 24.31 0.04
N ALA A 281 30.05 24.18 -0.28
CA ALA A 281 30.61 22.95 -0.86
C ALA A 281 30.28 21.68 -0.03
N TRP A 282 30.31 21.77 1.30
CA TRP A 282 29.94 20.66 2.18
C TRP A 282 28.49 20.16 1.98
N LEU A 283 27.57 21.05 1.60
CA LEU A 283 26.17 20.73 1.32
C LEU A 283 26.03 20.13 -0.09
N VAL A 284 26.82 20.62 -1.06
CA VAL A 284 26.94 20.00 -2.39
C VAL A 284 27.40 18.55 -2.24
N THR A 285 28.47 18.29 -1.47
CA THR A 285 28.96 16.94 -1.17
C THR A 285 27.89 16.08 -0.49
N VAL A 286 27.22 16.58 0.56
CA VAL A 286 26.17 15.81 1.27
C VAL A 286 24.99 15.44 0.37
N VAL A 287 24.56 16.33 -0.53
CA VAL A 287 23.46 16.05 -1.48
C VAL A 287 23.93 15.14 -2.61
N ALA A 288 25.15 15.31 -3.13
CA ALA A 288 25.77 14.42 -4.10
C ALA A 288 25.90 12.97 -3.57
N GLU A 289 26.39 12.81 -2.34
CA GLU A 289 26.50 11.51 -1.66
C GLU A 289 25.15 10.86 -1.29
N ALA A 290 24.11 11.66 -1.08
CA ALA A 290 22.75 11.16 -0.81
C ALA A 290 22.05 10.68 -2.09
N LEU A 291 22.23 11.40 -3.20
CA LEU A 291 21.61 11.10 -4.49
C LEU A 291 22.42 10.14 -5.37
N GLY A 292 23.72 9.97 -5.10
CA GLY A 292 24.63 9.24 -5.99
C GLY A 292 24.96 9.99 -7.29
N ILE A 293 24.69 11.29 -7.34
CA ILE A 293 24.98 12.18 -8.47
C ILE A 293 26.35 12.83 -8.22
N PRO A 294 27.33 12.74 -9.14
CA PRO A 294 28.61 13.44 -9.02
C PRO A 294 28.43 14.96 -8.84
N GLU A 295 29.24 15.60 -7.99
CA GLU A 295 29.13 17.06 -7.76
C GLU A 295 29.10 17.92 -9.06
N PRO A 296 29.84 17.60 -10.15
CA PRO A 296 29.76 18.35 -11.41
C PRO A 296 28.49 18.09 -12.25
N GLU A 297 27.72 17.05 -11.92
CA GLU A 297 26.45 16.68 -12.57
C GLU A 297 25.22 17.14 -11.74
N LEU A 298 25.44 17.72 -10.55
CA LEU A 298 24.39 18.12 -9.60
C LEU A 298 23.91 19.55 -9.86
N GLU A 299 22.74 19.73 -10.48
CA GLU A 299 22.21 21.06 -10.79
C GLU A 299 21.73 21.82 -9.54
N HIS A 300 22.29 23.02 -9.30
CA HIS A 300 22.07 23.77 -8.06
C HIS A 300 20.69 24.46 -7.94
N ASP A 301 19.97 24.62 -9.05
CA ASP A 301 18.68 25.33 -9.15
C ASP A 301 17.47 24.42 -9.38
N VAL A 302 17.72 23.17 -9.77
CA VAL A 302 16.69 22.14 -9.94
C VAL A 302 16.11 21.77 -8.58
N THR A 303 14.82 21.40 -8.51
CA THR A 303 14.22 21.06 -7.22
C THR A 303 14.72 19.72 -6.72
N PHE A 304 14.74 19.51 -5.41
CA PHE A 304 15.10 18.21 -4.85
C PHE A 304 14.20 17.07 -5.38
N GLY A 305 12.92 17.32 -5.69
CA GLY A 305 12.02 16.33 -6.31
C GLY A 305 12.41 16.00 -7.76
N ASP A 306 12.74 17.02 -8.56
CA ASP A 306 13.26 16.83 -9.92
C ASP A 306 14.63 16.13 -9.93
N LEU A 307 15.41 16.27 -8.86
CA LEU A 307 16.65 15.52 -8.60
C LEU A 307 16.42 14.10 -8.02
N GLY A 308 15.16 13.68 -7.80
CA GLY A 308 14.80 12.35 -7.30
C GLY A 308 14.74 12.17 -5.78
N VAL A 309 14.75 13.25 -4.99
CA VAL A 309 14.56 13.21 -3.52
C VAL A 309 13.08 12.95 -3.17
N GLU A 310 12.67 11.69 -3.26
CA GLU A 310 11.40 11.21 -2.69
C GLU A 310 11.45 11.15 -1.14
N SER A 311 10.32 10.90 -0.48
CA SER A 311 10.16 10.93 0.99
C SER A 311 11.25 10.21 1.81
N VAL A 312 11.76 9.07 1.32
CA VAL A 312 12.82 8.29 1.99
C VAL A 312 14.18 8.98 1.87
N LEU A 313 14.50 9.54 0.70
CA LEU A 313 15.70 10.33 0.46
C LEU A 313 15.64 11.68 1.16
N LEU A 314 14.45 12.25 1.36
CA LEU A 314 14.25 13.47 2.15
C LEU A 314 14.64 13.25 3.62
N ALA A 315 14.17 12.15 4.22
CA ALA A 315 14.55 11.76 5.58
C ALA A 315 16.07 11.50 5.70
N GLU A 316 16.65 10.75 4.74
CA GLU A 316 18.10 10.48 4.73
C GLU A 316 18.93 11.76 4.56
N LEU A 317 18.47 12.71 3.73
CA LEU A 317 19.15 13.97 3.52
C LEU A 317 19.10 14.88 4.76
N VAL A 318 17.98 14.90 5.50
CA VAL A 318 17.91 15.52 6.83
C VAL A 318 18.99 14.93 7.74
N THR A 319 18.96 13.61 7.96
CA THR A 319 19.90 12.92 8.86
C THR A 319 21.37 13.17 8.48
N ARG A 320 21.70 13.18 7.17
CA ARG A 320 23.07 13.48 6.70
C ARG A 320 23.48 14.94 6.95
N ILE A 321 22.58 15.91 6.77
CA ILE A 321 22.88 17.33 7.08
C ILE A 321 23.04 17.54 8.59
N GLU A 322 22.17 16.94 9.41
CA GLU A 322 22.28 16.98 10.87
C GLU A 322 23.61 16.40 11.35
N ALA A 323 23.96 15.20 10.88
CA ALA A 323 25.22 14.54 11.21
C ALA A 323 26.46 15.34 10.75
N ARG A 324 26.37 16.08 9.64
CA ARG A 324 27.48 16.91 9.14
C ARG A 324 27.65 18.24 9.86
N THR A 325 26.60 18.76 10.50
CA THR A 325 26.54 20.12 11.07
C THR A 325 26.38 20.15 12.60
N GLY A 326 26.07 19.02 13.23
CA GLY A 326 25.82 18.93 14.67
C GLY A 326 24.59 19.71 15.15
N ARG A 327 23.68 20.08 14.23
CA ARG A 327 22.46 20.84 14.51
C ARG A 327 21.25 20.09 13.94
N PRO A 328 20.14 19.97 14.68
CA PRO A 328 18.91 19.38 14.15
C PRO A 328 18.33 20.26 13.03
N LEU A 329 17.64 19.63 12.08
CA LEU A 329 17.07 20.27 10.89
C LEU A 329 15.63 19.80 10.69
N GLU A 330 14.66 20.69 10.89
CA GLU A 330 13.26 20.38 10.62
C GLU A 330 13.08 19.98 9.13
N PRO A 331 12.45 18.84 8.79
CA PRO A 331 12.26 18.42 7.39
C PRO A 331 11.54 19.46 6.52
N ALA A 332 10.72 20.30 7.16
CA ALA A 332 10.08 21.46 6.55
C ALA A 332 11.06 22.42 5.86
N VAL A 333 12.31 22.57 6.34
CA VAL A 333 13.31 23.48 5.75
C VAL A 333 13.69 23.06 4.33
N LEU A 334 13.70 21.77 4.01
CA LEU A 334 13.96 21.30 2.63
C LEU A 334 12.75 21.45 1.71
N LEU A 335 11.53 21.53 2.25
CA LEU A 335 10.31 21.81 1.48
C LEU A 335 10.17 23.31 1.20
N ASP A 336 10.43 24.14 2.21
CA ASP A 336 10.40 25.60 2.13
C ASP A 336 11.57 26.16 1.29
N HIS A 337 12.70 25.44 1.24
CA HIS A 337 13.88 25.78 0.41
C HIS A 337 14.23 24.65 -0.58
N PRO A 338 13.40 24.39 -1.60
CA PRO A 338 13.38 23.14 -2.37
C PRO A 338 14.50 22.96 -3.40
N THR A 339 15.55 23.79 -3.39
CA THR A 339 16.70 23.66 -4.31
C THR A 339 18.01 23.80 -3.54
N LEU A 340 19.09 23.23 -4.06
CA LEU A 340 20.39 23.23 -3.39
C LEU A 340 20.92 24.65 -3.11
N ARG A 341 20.72 25.60 -4.04
CA ARG A 341 21.05 27.03 -3.80
C ARG A 341 20.18 27.65 -2.71
N ARG A 342 18.87 27.39 -2.68
CA ARG A 342 17.96 27.95 -1.66
C ARG A 342 18.26 27.40 -0.27
N LEU A 343 18.47 26.08 -0.15
CA LEU A 343 18.84 25.44 1.11
C LEU A 343 20.23 25.92 1.57
N GLY A 344 21.20 26.00 0.66
CA GLY A 344 22.53 26.54 0.93
C GLY A 344 22.52 27.99 1.43
N ALA A 345 21.68 28.85 0.84
CA ALA A 345 21.49 30.22 1.28
C ALA A 345 20.82 30.31 2.67
N HIS A 346 19.76 29.53 2.90
CA HIS A 346 19.09 29.46 4.21
C HIS A 346 20.07 29.02 5.31
N LEU A 347 20.74 27.87 5.12
CA LEU A 347 21.65 27.30 6.10
C LEU A 347 22.83 28.24 6.40
N SER A 348 23.38 28.89 5.37
CA SER A 348 24.43 29.91 5.54
C SER A 348 23.93 31.12 6.35
N GLY A 349 22.72 31.62 6.05
CA GLY A 349 22.09 32.73 6.79
C GLY A 349 21.77 32.38 8.24
N ALA A 350 21.41 31.12 8.51
CA ALA A 350 21.17 30.58 9.85
C ALA A 350 22.46 30.22 10.63
N GLY A 351 23.65 30.55 10.09
CA GLY A 351 24.95 30.25 10.71
C GLY A 351 25.23 28.75 10.83
N VAL A 352 24.72 27.93 9.91
CA VAL A 352 24.97 26.49 9.86
C VAL A 352 26.24 26.24 9.06
N ALA A 353 27.22 25.61 9.70
CA ALA A 353 28.51 25.24 9.14
C ALA A 353 28.83 23.78 9.53
N PRO A 354 29.67 23.06 8.77
CA PRO A 354 30.02 21.69 9.09
C PRO A 354 30.94 21.66 10.31
N THR A 355 30.75 20.70 11.21
CA THR A 355 31.64 20.55 12.37
C THR A 355 33.01 20.05 11.91
N THR A 356 34.08 20.70 12.40
CA THR A 356 35.48 20.31 12.10
C THR A 356 35.95 19.10 12.90
N ASP A 357 35.30 18.81 14.02
CA ASP A 357 35.55 17.62 14.82
C ASP A 357 34.75 16.42 14.27
N PRO A 358 35.33 15.20 14.29
CA PRO A 358 34.61 14.00 13.92
C PRO A 358 33.55 13.67 14.99
N VAL A 359 32.30 14.02 14.72
CA VAL A 359 31.15 13.48 15.44
C VAL A 359 31.17 11.96 15.23
N ALA A 360 31.54 11.22 16.27
CA ALA A 360 31.39 9.77 16.26
C ALA A 360 29.91 9.43 15.98
N PRO A 361 29.61 8.36 15.22
CA PRO A 361 28.23 7.93 15.06
C PRO A 361 27.61 7.73 16.45
N PRO A 362 26.32 8.07 16.66
CA PRO A 362 25.68 7.81 17.94
C PRO A 362 25.79 6.32 18.22
N VAL A 363 26.62 5.97 19.21
CA VAL A 363 26.71 4.60 19.71
C VAL A 363 25.29 4.23 20.14
N PRO A 364 24.71 3.11 19.66
CA PRO A 364 23.43 2.66 20.15
C PRO A 364 23.54 2.62 21.68
N ALA A 365 22.67 3.35 22.37
CA ALA A 365 22.72 3.39 23.82
C ALA A 365 22.62 1.94 24.32
N GLU A 366 23.70 1.40 24.88
CA GLU A 366 23.69 0.09 25.50
C GLU A 366 22.51 0.05 26.46
N SER A 367 21.86 -1.10 26.57
CA SER A 367 20.65 -1.25 27.39
C SER A 367 20.99 -1.07 28.87
N VAL A 368 21.06 0.18 29.31
CA VAL A 368 21.00 0.57 30.71
C VAL A 368 19.59 0.20 31.16
N ALA A 369 19.48 -1.02 31.69
CA ALA A 369 18.30 -1.50 32.37
C ALA A 369 18.07 -0.61 33.61
N HIS A 370 17.42 0.54 33.39
CA HIS A 370 16.99 1.42 34.45
C HIS A 370 16.07 0.61 35.37
N PRO A 371 16.40 0.48 36.67
CA PRO A 371 15.71 -0.46 37.54
C PRO A 371 14.25 -0.06 37.72
N VAL A 372 13.36 -1.05 37.67
CA VAL A 372 11.94 -0.88 38.01
C VAL A 372 11.83 -0.20 39.38
N PRO A 373 11.08 0.90 39.53
CA PRO A 373 10.85 1.52 40.83
C PRO A 373 10.15 0.55 41.78
N THR A 374 10.90 0.01 42.75
CA THR A 374 10.36 -0.87 43.79
C THR A 374 9.68 -0.06 44.88
N ASP A 375 8.49 0.46 44.59
CA ASP A 375 7.66 1.12 45.59
C ASP A 375 6.90 0.09 46.46
N SER A 376 6.79 0.40 47.75
CA SER A 376 6.49 -0.58 48.81
C SER A 376 5.01 -1.00 48.86
N VAL A 377 4.69 -2.19 48.34
CA VAL A 377 3.40 -2.85 48.59
C VAL A 377 3.31 -3.32 50.05
N ALA A 378 2.33 -2.78 50.79
CA ALA A 378 2.03 -3.22 52.16
C ALA A 378 1.46 -4.67 52.16
N PRO A 379 1.75 -5.49 53.20
CA PRO A 379 1.43 -6.92 53.18
C PRO A 379 -0.09 -7.18 53.22
N PRO A 380 -0.62 -8.08 52.38
CA PRO A 380 -2.04 -8.44 52.39
C PRO A 380 -2.41 -9.31 53.61
N VAL A 381 -3.64 -9.12 54.10
CA VAL A 381 -4.25 -9.95 55.15
C VAL A 381 -4.76 -11.25 54.50
N PRO A 382 -4.56 -12.44 55.10
CA PRO A 382 -4.95 -13.71 54.49
C PRO A 382 -6.46 -13.95 54.52
N VAL A 383 -6.96 -14.62 53.48
CA VAL A 383 -8.26 -15.30 53.46
C VAL A 383 -8.08 -16.69 52.83
N ASP A 384 -8.59 -17.73 53.49
CA ASP A 384 -8.40 -19.12 53.08
C ASP A 384 -9.18 -19.50 51.82
N SER A 385 -8.57 -20.34 50.98
CA SER A 385 -9.29 -21.19 50.04
C SER A 385 -8.52 -22.49 49.79
N VAL A 386 -9.17 -23.63 50.03
CA VAL A 386 -8.57 -24.97 49.95
C VAL A 386 -8.91 -25.61 48.60
N VAL A 387 -7.91 -26.15 47.91
CA VAL A 387 -8.09 -26.98 46.71
C VAL A 387 -7.32 -28.30 46.90
N PRO A 388 -7.96 -29.48 46.77
CA PRO A 388 -7.30 -30.77 46.91
C PRO A 388 -6.50 -31.17 45.65
N ALA A 389 -5.44 -31.95 45.84
CA ALA A 389 -4.53 -32.38 44.77
C ALA A 389 -5.03 -33.62 44.00
N ALA A 390 -4.60 -33.74 42.74
CA ALA A 390 -4.79 -34.93 41.90
C ALA A 390 -3.51 -35.81 41.84
N PRO A 391 -3.62 -37.14 41.72
CA PRO A 391 -2.47 -38.06 41.72
C PRO A 391 -1.82 -38.24 40.34
N ALA A 392 -0.54 -38.63 40.33
CA ALA A 392 0.25 -38.88 39.13
C ALA A 392 0.11 -40.31 38.56
N LEU A 393 0.51 -40.53 37.30
CA LEU A 393 0.51 -41.82 36.60
C LEU A 393 1.94 -42.28 36.22
N PRO A 394 2.23 -43.60 36.16
CA PRO A 394 3.58 -44.15 35.98
C PRO A 394 3.97 -44.46 34.51
N VAL A 395 5.27 -44.68 34.29
CA VAL A 395 5.92 -44.94 32.99
C VAL A 395 6.12 -46.45 32.70
N PRO A 396 5.89 -46.95 31.46
CA PRO A 396 6.19 -48.33 31.04
C PRO A 396 7.57 -48.53 30.36
N PRO A 397 8.09 -49.78 30.27
CA PRO A 397 9.46 -50.11 29.79
C PRO A 397 9.58 -50.50 28.28
N PRO A 398 10.81 -50.70 27.73
CA PRO A 398 11.07 -50.82 26.28
C PRO A 398 11.42 -52.24 25.72
N VAL A 399 11.69 -52.30 24.39
CA VAL A 399 12.24 -53.38 23.51
C VAL A 399 11.29 -54.55 23.11
N SER A 400 11.45 -55.31 22.00
CA SER A 400 12.54 -55.42 20.98
C SER A 400 12.04 -55.91 19.57
N ALA A 401 12.93 -56.32 18.65
CA ALA A 401 12.74 -56.39 17.18
C ALA A 401 12.54 -57.78 16.47
N GLY A 402 12.16 -57.75 15.17
CA GLY A 402 12.04 -58.88 14.19
C GLY A 402 10.67 -58.94 13.47
N SER A 403 10.46 -59.38 12.21
CA SER A 403 11.28 -60.01 11.15
C SER A 403 10.62 -59.90 9.72
N VAL A 404 11.24 -60.41 8.64
CA VAL A 404 10.92 -60.31 7.17
C VAL A 404 11.36 -61.66 6.48
N PRO A 405 10.95 -62.18 5.27
CA PRO A 405 10.24 -61.68 4.03
C PRO A 405 8.79 -62.27 3.84
N PRO A 406 8.11 -62.49 2.65
CA PRO A 406 8.48 -62.51 1.19
C PRO A 406 7.49 -61.86 0.14
N PRO A 407 7.72 -61.98 -1.22
CA PRO A 407 6.98 -61.26 -2.29
C PRO A 407 6.34 -62.12 -3.44
N VAL A 408 5.96 -61.48 -4.58
CA VAL A 408 5.45 -61.92 -5.94
C VAL A 408 3.91 -61.99 -6.16
N SER A 409 3.27 -61.71 -7.34
CA SER A 409 3.68 -61.13 -8.65
C SER A 409 2.52 -60.68 -9.59
N ALA A 410 2.77 -59.63 -10.42
CA ALA A 410 2.36 -59.29 -11.81
C ALA A 410 0.97 -59.59 -12.48
N GLY A 411 0.51 -58.61 -13.31
CA GLY A 411 -0.48 -58.73 -14.42
C GLY A 411 -1.76 -57.88 -14.26
N SER A 412 -2.39 -57.24 -15.27
CA SER A 412 -2.16 -57.09 -16.74
C SER A 412 -2.94 -55.88 -17.32
N VAL A 413 -2.66 -55.44 -18.57
CA VAL A 413 -3.29 -54.27 -19.26
C VAL A 413 -3.82 -54.62 -20.66
N PRO A 414 -5.00 -54.12 -21.07
CA PRO A 414 -5.23 -53.64 -22.47
C PRO A 414 -6.14 -52.35 -22.52
N PRO A 415 -6.73 -51.88 -23.66
CA PRO A 415 -6.17 -50.79 -24.47
C PRO A 415 -7.15 -49.60 -24.76
N PRO A 416 -6.72 -48.52 -25.48
CA PRO A 416 -7.52 -47.31 -25.72
C PRO A 416 -8.17 -47.18 -27.12
N VAL A 417 -8.87 -46.04 -27.34
CA VAL A 417 -9.54 -45.50 -28.57
C VAL A 417 -10.83 -46.22 -29.04
N SER A 418 -11.76 -45.62 -29.80
CA SER A 418 -11.78 -44.35 -30.55
C SER A 418 -13.18 -43.68 -30.61
N ALA A 419 -13.33 -42.59 -31.38
CA ALA A 419 -14.45 -41.65 -31.32
C ALA A 419 -15.63 -41.90 -32.30
N GLY A 420 -16.82 -41.37 -31.94
CA GLY A 420 -17.81 -40.84 -32.89
C GLY A 420 -19.21 -41.47 -32.96
N SER A 421 -20.22 -40.80 -32.38
CA SER A 421 -21.58 -40.61 -32.97
C SER A 421 -22.52 -39.88 -31.98
N VAL A 422 -23.54 -39.19 -32.51
CA VAL A 422 -24.53 -38.42 -31.72
C VAL A 422 -25.93 -39.04 -31.89
N PRO A 423 -26.67 -39.34 -30.80
CA PRO A 423 -28.10 -39.64 -30.84
C PRO A 423 -28.97 -38.36 -30.72
N PRO A 424 -30.16 -38.32 -31.34
CA PRO A 424 -31.09 -37.17 -31.30
C PRO A 424 -31.85 -37.05 -29.96
N PRO A 425 -32.47 -35.89 -29.65
CA PRO A 425 -33.13 -35.64 -28.37
C PRO A 425 -34.46 -36.39 -28.18
N VAL A 426 -34.82 -36.62 -26.93
CA VAL A 426 -36.12 -37.17 -26.49
C VAL A 426 -37.01 -36.08 -25.87
N SER A 427 -38.31 -36.15 -26.14
CA SER A 427 -39.27 -35.08 -25.84
C SER A 427 -39.59 -34.87 -24.36
N ALA A 428 -39.97 -33.64 -24.00
CA ALA A 428 -40.44 -33.27 -22.67
C ALA A 428 -41.82 -33.87 -22.33
N GLY A 429 -42.03 -34.18 -21.05
CA GLY A 429 -43.34 -34.48 -20.46
C GLY A 429 -44.11 -33.22 -20.02
N PRO A 430 -45.42 -33.34 -19.74
CA PRO A 430 -46.29 -32.17 -19.52
C PRO A 430 -46.13 -31.49 -18.16
N VAL A 431 -46.32 -30.17 -18.15
CA VAL A 431 -46.28 -29.29 -16.98
C VAL A 431 -47.62 -29.31 -16.23
N SER A 432 -47.59 -29.25 -14.89
CA SER A 432 -48.80 -29.10 -14.05
C SER A 432 -49.21 -27.62 -13.91
N PRO A 433 -50.53 -27.31 -13.79
CA PRO A 433 -51.01 -25.92 -13.85
C PRO A 433 -50.67 -25.09 -12.61
N PRO A 434 -50.58 -23.76 -12.73
CA PRO A 434 -50.31 -22.85 -11.62
C PRO A 434 -51.49 -22.76 -10.64
N VAL A 435 -51.17 -22.51 -9.37
CA VAL A 435 -52.15 -22.24 -8.31
C VAL A 435 -52.61 -20.78 -8.40
N SER A 436 -53.90 -20.53 -8.16
CA SER A 436 -54.53 -19.21 -8.28
C SER A 436 -53.92 -18.16 -7.34
N ALA A 437 -53.76 -16.94 -7.85
CA ALA A 437 -53.42 -15.78 -7.03
C ALA A 437 -54.70 -15.14 -6.45
N ASP A 438 -54.89 -15.22 -5.13
CA ASP A 438 -55.84 -14.38 -4.39
C ASP A 438 -55.55 -14.38 -2.89
N THR A 439 -54.71 -13.44 -2.43
CA THR A 439 -54.74 -12.71 -1.13
C THR A 439 -53.43 -11.93 -0.98
N VAL A 440 -53.35 -10.74 -1.56
CA VAL A 440 -52.28 -9.78 -1.25
C VAL A 440 -52.79 -8.86 -0.12
N PRO A 441 -52.06 -8.68 1.01
CA PRO A 441 -52.46 -7.73 2.04
C PRO A 441 -52.42 -6.30 1.48
N PRO A 442 -53.32 -5.39 1.90
CA PRO A 442 -53.42 -4.06 1.30
C PRO A 442 -52.13 -3.25 1.52
N PRO A 443 -51.63 -2.55 0.49
CA PRO A 443 -50.45 -1.70 0.64
C PRO A 443 -50.74 -0.56 1.62
N MET A 444 -49.77 -0.26 2.50
CA MET A 444 -49.82 0.94 3.32
C MET A 444 -49.84 2.20 2.42
N PRO A 445 -50.54 3.28 2.83
CA PRO A 445 -50.64 4.48 2.03
C PRO A 445 -49.26 5.12 1.85
N ALA A 446 -48.85 5.31 0.58
CA ALA A 446 -47.63 6.00 0.25
C ALA A 446 -47.66 7.45 0.76
N VAL A 447 -46.73 7.79 1.65
CA VAL A 447 -46.55 9.16 2.14
C VAL A 447 -46.06 10.03 0.97
N PRO A 448 -46.70 11.17 0.67
CA PRO A 448 -46.36 11.96 -0.52
C PRO A 448 -44.95 12.56 -0.41
N ALA A 449 -44.13 12.34 -1.42
CA ALA A 449 -42.81 12.94 -1.58
C ALA A 449 -42.94 14.43 -1.96
N GLY A 450 -43.27 15.27 -0.98
CA GLY A 450 -43.05 16.71 -1.08
C GLY A 450 -41.56 17.04 -1.05
N PRO A 451 -41.13 18.22 -1.56
CA PRO A 451 -39.74 18.65 -1.49
C PRO A 451 -39.34 18.91 -0.03
N VAL A 452 -38.63 17.94 0.56
CA VAL A 452 -38.06 18.03 1.91
C VAL A 452 -36.91 19.03 1.88
N ALA A 453 -36.85 19.94 2.85
CA ALA A 453 -35.66 20.75 3.05
C ALA A 453 -34.51 19.83 3.51
N VAL A 454 -33.54 19.57 2.62
CA VAL A 454 -32.46 18.61 2.85
C VAL A 454 -31.72 18.90 4.15
N GLY A 455 -31.76 17.94 5.08
CA GLY A 455 -30.97 17.97 6.31
C GLY A 455 -29.49 17.90 6.02
N ARG A 456 -28.81 19.07 5.98
CA ARG A 456 -27.35 19.15 5.77
C ARG A 456 -26.56 18.37 6.83
N ARG A 457 -27.05 18.34 8.07
CA ARG A 457 -26.49 17.58 9.19
C ARG A 457 -26.93 16.12 9.12
N ILE A 458 -25.98 15.21 9.25
CA ILE A 458 -26.22 13.75 9.25
C ILE A 458 -26.01 13.21 10.67
N ALA A 459 -26.98 12.46 11.19
CA ALA A 459 -26.86 11.72 12.43
C ALA A 459 -26.14 10.38 12.20
N VAL A 460 -25.24 10.02 13.12
CA VAL A 460 -24.84 8.62 13.35
C VAL A 460 -25.91 8.02 14.26
N ILE A 461 -26.67 7.04 13.75
CA ILE A 461 -27.78 6.43 14.49
C ILE A 461 -27.51 4.99 14.96
N GLY A 462 -26.41 4.39 14.51
CA GLY A 462 -25.87 3.16 15.07
C GLY A 462 -24.41 2.99 14.65
N MET A 463 -23.68 2.18 15.41
CA MET A 463 -22.26 1.96 15.20
C MET A 463 -21.84 0.56 15.66
N ALA A 464 -20.89 -0.06 14.95
CA ALA A 464 -20.27 -1.31 15.36
C ALA A 464 -18.82 -1.39 14.86
N CYS A 465 -17.99 -2.15 15.57
CA CYS A 465 -16.65 -2.50 15.12
C CYS A 465 -16.22 -3.88 15.64
N ARG A 466 -15.22 -4.45 14.97
CA ARG A 466 -14.45 -5.64 15.38
C ARG A 466 -12.99 -5.32 15.10
N PHE A 467 -12.20 -5.15 16.16
CA PHE A 467 -10.82 -4.64 16.14
C PHE A 467 -9.89 -5.55 16.99
N PRO A 468 -8.56 -5.43 16.86
CA PRO A 468 -7.61 -6.20 17.67
C PRO A 468 -7.85 -6.02 19.17
N GLY A 469 -7.96 -7.14 19.91
CA GLY A 469 -8.31 -7.14 21.33
C GLY A 469 -9.72 -6.64 21.69
N ALA A 470 -10.56 -6.39 20.68
CA ALA A 470 -11.89 -5.79 20.84
C ALA A 470 -12.90 -6.41 19.85
N PRO A 471 -13.53 -7.56 20.19
CA PRO A 471 -14.48 -8.25 19.31
C PRO A 471 -15.78 -7.46 19.07
N ASP A 472 -16.06 -6.46 19.90
CA ASP A 472 -17.23 -5.60 19.84
C ASP A 472 -16.89 -4.16 20.27
N LEU A 473 -17.82 -3.24 19.99
CA LEU A 473 -17.73 -1.82 20.31
C LEU A 473 -17.55 -1.52 21.80
N ASP A 474 -18.16 -2.34 22.65
CA ASP A 474 -18.18 -2.19 24.09
C ASP A 474 -16.81 -2.61 24.67
N ALA A 475 -16.17 -3.62 24.06
CA ALA A 475 -14.79 -4.03 24.31
C ALA A 475 -13.80 -2.97 23.80
N TYR A 476 -14.04 -2.39 22.63
CA TYR A 476 -13.21 -1.29 22.10
C TYR A 476 -13.25 -0.06 23.03
N TRP A 477 -14.44 0.33 23.50
CA TRP A 477 -14.57 1.42 24.47
C TRP A 477 -13.89 1.10 25.81
N ARG A 478 -13.94 -0.15 26.29
CA ARG A 478 -13.16 -0.58 27.45
C ARG A 478 -11.65 -0.44 27.21
N LEU A 479 -11.14 -0.95 26.08
CA LEU A 479 -9.74 -0.93 25.68
C LEU A 479 -9.17 0.50 25.69
N LEU A 480 -9.82 1.42 24.96
CA LEU A 480 -9.45 2.84 24.90
C LEU A 480 -9.44 3.47 26.31
N ARG A 481 -10.52 3.29 27.08
CA ARG A 481 -10.69 3.91 28.39
C ARG A 481 -9.72 3.37 29.46
N THR A 482 -9.12 2.20 29.25
CA THR A 482 -8.05 1.66 30.11
C THR A 482 -6.64 1.99 29.63
N GLY A 483 -6.47 2.65 28.49
CA GLY A 483 -5.15 2.80 27.84
C GLY A 483 -4.57 1.45 27.40
N GLY A 484 -5.45 0.52 27.00
CA GLY A 484 -5.07 -0.83 26.60
C GLY A 484 -4.37 -0.87 25.25
N PHE A 485 -3.57 -1.90 25.03
CA PHE A 485 -2.70 -2.03 23.86
C PHE A 485 -2.87 -3.43 23.25
N ALA A 486 -3.17 -3.48 21.96
CA ALA A 486 -3.56 -4.71 21.25
C ALA A 486 -2.68 -5.04 20.03
N VAL A 487 -1.49 -4.43 19.95
CA VAL A 487 -0.45 -4.86 19.00
C VAL A 487 0.21 -6.13 19.54
N THR A 488 0.35 -7.13 18.69
CA THR A 488 0.99 -8.42 18.97
C THR A 488 2.05 -8.72 17.92
N GLU A 489 2.86 -9.74 18.16
CA GLU A 489 3.67 -10.35 17.11
C GLU A 489 2.76 -11.11 16.14
N VAL A 490 3.09 -11.13 14.84
CA VAL A 490 2.24 -11.74 13.80
C VAL A 490 1.83 -13.18 14.18
N PRO A 491 0.52 -13.50 14.21
CA PRO A 491 0.06 -14.85 14.52
C PRO A 491 0.61 -15.90 13.52
N PRO A 492 1.09 -17.07 13.97
CA PRO A 492 1.63 -18.12 13.08
C PRO A 492 0.67 -18.62 11.99
N GLY A 493 -0.64 -18.35 12.10
CA GLY A 493 -1.62 -18.63 11.06
C GLY A 493 -1.64 -17.66 9.88
N ARG A 494 -0.98 -16.49 9.98
CA ARG A 494 -0.86 -15.50 8.90
C ARG A 494 0.36 -15.80 8.03
N TRP A 495 1.60 -15.64 8.54
CA TRP A 495 2.83 -16.02 7.83
C TRP A 495 4.00 -16.35 8.78
N ASP A 496 5.08 -16.86 8.21
CA ASP A 496 6.30 -17.28 8.92
C ASP A 496 7.19 -16.07 9.26
N VAL A 497 7.18 -15.65 10.52
CA VAL A 497 7.95 -14.52 11.04
C VAL A 497 9.46 -14.82 11.06
N ASP A 498 9.88 -16.00 11.49
CA ASP A 498 11.30 -16.39 11.60
C ASP A 498 11.99 -16.39 10.21
N ARG A 499 11.23 -16.72 9.17
CA ARG A 499 11.68 -16.60 7.78
C ARG A 499 11.79 -15.15 7.30
N LEU A 500 10.87 -14.26 7.67
CA LEU A 500 10.69 -12.96 7.02
C LEU A 500 11.25 -11.76 7.80
N TYR A 501 11.16 -11.75 9.14
CA TYR A 501 11.59 -10.62 9.96
C TYR A 501 13.11 -10.53 10.10
N ARG A 502 13.71 -9.36 9.84
CA ARG A 502 15.12 -9.06 10.18
C ARG A 502 15.20 -7.64 10.74
N PRO A 503 15.89 -7.39 11.86
CA PRO A 503 15.95 -6.05 12.46
C PRO A 503 16.68 -5.03 11.58
N GLU A 504 17.64 -5.46 10.76
CA GLU A 504 18.27 -4.63 9.73
C GLU A 504 17.51 -4.71 8.40
N GLN A 505 17.38 -3.57 7.71
CA GLN A 505 16.75 -3.49 6.38
C GLN A 505 17.47 -4.39 5.36
N GLN A 506 16.77 -5.39 4.84
CA GLN A 506 17.27 -6.36 3.87
C GLN A 506 16.23 -6.58 2.76
N ALA A 507 16.67 -6.82 1.52
CA ALA A 507 15.76 -7.07 0.40
C ALA A 507 14.94 -8.36 0.64
N GLY A 508 13.62 -8.28 0.44
CA GLY A 508 12.71 -9.40 0.69
C GLY A 508 12.56 -9.81 2.16
N ARG A 509 12.86 -8.90 3.10
CA ARG A 509 12.65 -9.07 4.55
C ARG A 509 11.82 -7.91 5.10
N SER A 510 11.21 -8.13 6.27
CA SER A 510 10.49 -7.09 7.01
C SER A 510 11.28 -6.59 8.21
N ILE A 511 11.34 -5.28 8.43
CA ILE A 511 11.94 -4.66 9.64
C ILE A 511 11.01 -4.64 10.84
N SER A 512 9.75 -5.04 10.66
CA SER A 512 8.80 -5.21 11.76
C SER A 512 8.10 -6.55 11.71
N LYS A 513 7.72 -7.03 12.90
CA LYS A 513 6.96 -8.26 13.13
C LYS A 513 5.70 -8.01 13.95
N TRP A 514 5.33 -6.74 14.10
CA TRP A 514 4.30 -6.26 15.00
C TRP A 514 3.10 -5.75 14.22
N GLY A 515 1.89 -6.14 14.65
CA GLY A 515 0.65 -5.68 14.06
C GLY A 515 -0.54 -5.82 15.01
N GLY A 516 -1.62 -5.11 14.72
CA GLY A 516 -2.92 -5.39 15.33
C GLY A 516 -3.64 -6.46 14.50
N PHE A 517 -4.00 -7.59 15.10
CA PHE A 517 -4.68 -8.68 14.38
C PHE A 517 -6.07 -8.96 15.00
N VAL A 518 -7.04 -9.29 14.15
CA VAL A 518 -8.39 -9.65 14.57
C VAL A 518 -8.45 -11.14 14.93
N ASP A 519 -8.78 -11.41 16.19
CA ASP A 519 -9.03 -12.74 16.70
C ASP A 519 -10.17 -13.44 15.97
N ALA A 520 -10.04 -14.76 15.78
CA ALA A 520 -11.05 -15.62 15.16
C ALA A 520 -11.52 -15.14 13.77
N LEU A 521 -10.60 -14.62 12.93
CA LEU A 521 -10.89 -14.21 11.55
C LEU A 521 -11.44 -15.34 10.67
N GLU A 522 -11.13 -16.59 11.03
CA GLU A 522 -11.60 -17.78 10.32
C GLU A 522 -13.09 -18.07 10.59
N ASP A 523 -13.61 -17.62 11.73
CA ASP A 523 -14.97 -17.89 12.22
C ASP A 523 -16.00 -16.97 11.54
N PHE A 524 -17.15 -17.56 11.19
CA PHE A 524 -18.30 -16.89 10.59
C PHE A 524 -19.54 -17.78 10.78
N ASP A 525 -20.73 -17.19 10.94
CA ASP A 525 -22.00 -17.93 11.05
C ASP A 525 -22.74 -17.97 9.69
N PRO A 526 -22.58 -19.03 8.88
CA PRO A 526 -23.26 -19.13 7.59
C PRO A 526 -24.78 -19.30 7.73
N GLU A 527 -25.27 -19.93 8.81
CA GLU A 527 -26.70 -20.19 8.99
C GLU A 527 -27.46 -18.90 9.30
N PHE A 528 -26.90 -18.01 10.14
CA PHE A 528 -27.44 -16.68 10.41
C PHE A 528 -27.61 -15.85 9.12
N PHE A 529 -26.66 -15.94 8.18
CA PHE A 529 -26.75 -15.26 6.88
C PHE A 529 -27.48 -16.07 5.79
N GLY A 530 -27.98 -17.28 6.07
CA GLY A 530 -28.66 -18.14 5.09
C GLY A 530 -27.76 -18.64 3.95
N MET A 531 -26.44 -18.67 4.18
CA MET A 531 -25.43 -19.14 3.23
C MET A 531 -25.09 -20.61 3.49
N GLY A 532 -24.54 -21.30 2.49
CA GLY A 532 -23.98 -22.65 2.68
C GLY A 532 -22.50 -22.61 3.07
N ASP A 533 -22.04 -23.58 3.88
CA ASP A 533 -20.63 -23.78 4.26
C ASP A 533 -19.59 -23.46 3.18
N ARG A 534 -19.84 -23.95 1.96
CA ARG A 534 -18.91 -23.76 0.84
C ARG A 534 -18.86 -22.31 0.38
N GLU A 535 -20.01 -21.65 0.28
CA GLU A 535 -20.07 -20.23 -0.10
C GLU A 535 -19.39 -19.36 0.95
N ALA A 536 -19.63 -19.62 2.24
CA ALA A 536 -18.98 -18.90 3.34
C ALA A 536 -17.46 -19.08 3.37
N ARG A 537 -16.94 -20.27 3.02
CA ARG A 537 -15.50 -20.53 2.86
C ARG A 537 -14.91 -19.88 1.61
N ASP A 538 -15.69 -19.77 0.52
CA ASP A 538 -15.24 -19.14 -0.73
C ASP A 538 -15.30 -17.59 -0.67
N LEU A 539 -15.98 -16.99 0.32
CA LEU A 539 -16.03 -15.54 0.60
C LEU A 539 -14.74 -15.02 1.26
N ASP A 540 -14.31 -13.81 0.86
CA ASP A 540 -13.22 -13.07 1.50
C ASP A 540 -13.55 -12.71 2.97
N PRO A 541 -12.63 -12.87 3.93
CA PRO A 541 -12.83 -12.47 5.33
C PRO A 541 -13.24 -10.99 5.48
N ALA A 542 -12.79 -10.09 4.61
CA ALA A 542 -13.23 -8.69 4.64
C ALA A 542 -14.74 -8.54 4.36
N ILE A 543 -15.31 -9.39 3.50
CA ILE A 543 -16.75 -9.44 3.23
C ILE A 543 -17.49 -10.01 4.45
N ARG A 544 -16.96 -11.10 5.04
CA ARG A 544 -17.54 -11.74 6.24
C ARG A 544 -17.60 -10.77 7.44
N LEU A 545 -16.48 -10.11 7.76
CA LEU A 545 -16.42 -9.08 8.81
C LEU A 545 -17.40 -7.93 8.55
N THR A 546 -17.54 -7.47 7.30
CA THR A 546 -18.44 -6.37 6.96
C THR A 546 -19.92 -6.77 7.12
N LEU A 547 -20.28 -8.02 6.79
CA LEU A 547 -21.63 -8.56 7.02
C LEU A 547 -21.98 -8.61 8.51
N GLU A 548 -21.07 -9.14 9.34
CA GLU A 548 -21.21 -9.19 10.81
C GLU A 548 -21.28 -7.80 11.44
N ALA A 549 -20.37 -6.90 11.06
CA ALA A 549 -20.36 -5.52 11.56
C ALA A 549 -21.62 -4.75 11.13
N THR A 550 -22.15 -5.00 9.92
CA THR A 550 -23.45 -4.44 9.51
C THR A 550 -24.58 -5.01 10.38
N ALA A 551 -24.65 -6.32 10.61
CA ALA A 551 -25.66 -6.93 11.48
C ALA A 551 -25.60 -6.39 12.93
N ALA A 552 -24.40 -6.14 13.46
CA ALA A 552 -24.23 -5.48 14.75
C ALA A 552 -24.69 -4.00 14.71
N CYS A 553 -24.32 -3.25 13.68
CA CYS A 553 -24.66 -1.84 13.52
C CYS A 553 -26.17 -1.58 13.36
N LEU A 554 -26.88 -2.43 12.61
CA LEU A 554 -28.35 -2.36 12.49
C LEU A 554 -29.04 -2.61 13.85
N ARG A 555 -28.51 -3.54 14.65
CA ARG A 555 -29.02 -3.86 15.99
C ARG A 555 -28.76 -2.75 17.02
N ASP A 556 -27.60 -2.08 16.99
CA ASP A 556 -27.32 -0.91 17.83
C ASP A 556 -28.22 0.30 17.45
N ALA A 557 -28.52 0.46 16.16
CA ALA A 557 -29.52 1.42 15.69
C ALA A 557 -30.99 1.04 16.01
N GLY A 558 -31.24 -0.19 16.44
CA GLY A 558 -32.59 -0.70 16.75
C GLY A 558 -33.46 -1.09 15.54
N TYR A 559 -32.88 -1.20 14.34
CA TYR A 559 -33.60 -1.60 13.12
C TYR A 559 -33.58 -3.11 12.92
N ARG A 560 -34.68 -3.67 12.41
CA ARG A 560 -34.74 -5.05 11.90
C ARG A 560 -34.59 -5.07 10.39
N ASP A 561 -34.08 -6.17 9.85
CA ASP A 561 -33.97 -6.41 8.41
C ASP A 561 -35.28 -6.15 7.67
N GLU A 562 -36.43 -6.61 8.20
CA GLU A 562 -37.74 -6.42 7.56
C GLU A 562 -38.18 -4.95 7.43
N GLU A 563 -37.60 -4.04 8.22
CA GLU A 563 -37.93 -2.60 8.21
C GLU A 563 -37.10 -1.82 7.20
N LEU A 564 -36.00 -2.41 6.72
CA LEU A 564 -35.08 -1.83 5.74
C LEU A 564 -35.09 -2.57 4.39
N ARG A 565 -35.53 -3.84 4.36
CA ARG A 565 -35.62 -4.67 3.16
C ARG A 565 -36.37 -3.96 2.03
N GLY A 566 -35.68 -3.85 0.90
CA GLY A 566 -36.19 -3.28 -0.32
C GLY A 566 -36.22 -1.75 -0.38
N SER A 567 -35.62 -1.07 0.60
CA SER A 567 -35.56 0.40 0.67
C SER A 567 -34.20 0.96 0.21
N ASP A 568 -34.17 2.28 -0.03
CA ASP A 568 -33.02 3.00 -0.58
C ASP A 568 -31.93 3.26 0.47
N VAL A 569 -31.38 2.18 1.03
CA VAL A 569 -30.19 2.18 1.87
C VAL A 569 -28.96 2.11 0.97
N GLY A 570 -28.06 3.09 1.06
CA GLY A 570 -26.76 3.03 0.40
C GLY A 570 -25.72 2.25 1.23
N VAL A 571 -24.69 1.70 0.58
CA VAL A 571 -23.58 0.99 1.21
C VAL A 571 -22.26 1.54 0.67
N PHE A 572 -21.45 2.14 1.53
CA PHE A 572 -20.21 2.83 1.16
C PHE A 572 -19.07 2.32 2.05
N MET A 573 -18.20 1.46 1.53
CA MET A 573 -17.13 0.86 2.33
C MET A 573 -15.75 1.29 1.84
N GLY A 574 -14.90 1.76 2.75
CA GLY A 574 -13.47 1.98 2.49
C GLY A 574 -12.67 0.70 2.70
N ALA A 575 -12.11 0.10 1.66
CA ALA A 575 -11.42 -1.19 1.77
C ALA A 575 -10.47 -1.47 0.60
N ARG A 576 -9.36 -2.16 0.88
CA ARG A 576 -8.51 -2.83 -0.12
C ARG A 576 -8.83 -4.34 -0.16
N MET A 577 -8.23 -5.08 -1.11
CA MET A 577 -8.35 -6.55 -1.14
C MET A 577 -7.37 -7.23 -0.19
N SER A 578 -7.83 -8.30 0.48
CA SER A 578 -7.04 -9.05 1.47
C SER A 578 -6.13 -10.13 0.87
N GLY A 579 -6.26 -10.43 -0.42
CA GLY A 579 -5.53 -11.52 -1.09
C GLY A 579 -6.14 -12.92 -0.88
N TYR A 580 -7.28 -13.06 -0.17
CA TYR A 580 -7.81 -14.36 0.25
C TYR A 580 -7.97 -15.40 -0.87
N ARG A 581 -8.56 -15.02 -2.02
CA ARG A 581 -8.79 -15.94 -3.15
C ARG A 581 -7.50 -16.58 -3.67
N ARG A 582 -6.38 -15.84 -3.68
CA ARG A 582 -5.03 -16.34 -3.99
C ARG A 582 -4.59 -17.36 -2.95
N ARG A 583 -4.74 -17.03 -1.66
CA ARG A 583 -4.36 -17.87 -0.51
C ARG A 583 -5.10 -19.21 -0.45
N ILE A 584 -6.38 -19.25 -0.86
CA ILE A 584 -7.17 -20.51 -0.94
C ILE A 584 -7.22 -21.15 -2.33
N GLY A 585 -6.45 -20.66 -3.31
CA GLY A 585 -6.32 -21.28 -4.63
C GLY A 585 -7.57 -21.18 -5.53
N LEU A 586 -8.52 -20.29 -5.24
CA LEU A 586 -9.73 -20.12 -6.04
C LEU A 586 -9.41 -19.42 -7.38
N THR A 587 -9.33 -20.22 -8.44
CA THR A 587 -9.12 -19.72 -9.80
C THR A 587 -10.34 -18.93 -10.30
N ALA A 588 -10.10 -17.94 -11.17
CA ALA A 588 -11.17 -17.14 -11.79
C ALA A 588 -12.16 -17.95 -12.65
N ALA A 589 -11.83 -19.21 -12.99
CA ALA A 589 -12.71 -20.13 -13.71
C ALA A 589 -13.48 -21.10 -12.79
N ALA A 590 -13.17 -21.13 -11.48
CA ALA A 590 -13.72 -22.10 -10.52
C ALA A 590 -14.47 -21.47 -9.34
N GLY A 591 -14.07 -20.28 -8.88
CA GLY A 591 -14.75 -19.53 -7.82
C GLY A 591 -15.68 -18.45 -8.39
N GLY A 592 -16.98 -18.52 -8.05
CA GLY A 592 -18.00 -17.61 -8.59
C GLY A 592 -17.89 -16.15 -8.14
N LEU A 593 -18.89 -15.36 -8.57
CA LEU A 593 -19.10 -13.96 -8.20
C LEU A 593 -19.18 -13.83 -6.67
N GLY A 594 -18.20 -13.16 -6.04
CA GLY A 594 -18.19 -13.05 -4.57
C GLY A 594 -16.88 -12.71 -3.87
N GLY A 595 -15.81 -12.33 -4.55
CA GLY A 595 -14.55 -12.01 -3.86
C GLY A 595 -13.57 -11.11 -4.64
N ASP A 596 -14.09 -10.29 -5.53
CA ASP A 596 -13.42 -9.08 -5.99
C ASP A 596 -13.81 -7.90 -5.07
N GLN A 597 -13.05 -6.80 -5.10
CA GLN A 597 -13.14 -5.69 -4.13
C GLN A 597 -14.56 -5.12 -3.96
N ASN A 598 -15.29 -4.98 -5.07
CA ASN A 598 -16.67 -4.49 -5.11
C ASN A 598 -17.68 -5.36 -4.34
N PHE A 599 -17.41 -6.64 -4.11
CA PHE A 599 -18.32 -7.55 -3.39
C PHE A 599 -18.42 -7.22 -1.90
N ILE A 600 -17.51 -6.43 -1.32
CA ILE A 600 -17.62 -5.95 0.07
C ILE A 600 -18.91 -5.13 0.26
N ALA A 601 -19.18 -4.14 -0.60
CA ALA A 601 -20.44 -3.39 -0.55
C ALA A 601 -21.61 -4.17 -1.19
N ALA A 602 -21.38 -4.84 -2.32
CA ALA A 602 -22.46 -5.50 -3.07
C ALA A 602 -23.06 -6.72 -2.33
N ARG A 603 -22.27 -7.47 -1.56
CA ARG A 603 -22.77 -8.61 -0.77
C ARG A 603 -23.61 -8.14 0.42
N VAL A 604 -23.24 -7.03 1.08
CA VAL A 604 -24.07 -6.38 2.11
C VAL A 604 -25.42 -5.95 1.51
N ALA A 605 -25.39 -5.23 0.38
CA ALA A 605 -26.63 -4.78 -0.26
C ALA A 605 -27.53 -5.95 -0.68
N HIS A 606 -26.95 -7.03 -1.21
CA HIS A 606 -27.66 -8.27 -1.53
C HIS A 606 -28.28 -8.94 -0.30
N GLN A 607 -27.54 -9.04 0.82
CA GLN A 607 -27.98 -9.74 2.03
C GLN A 607 -29.27 -9.14 2.62
N TYR A 608 -29.31 -7.81 2.69
CA TYR A 608 -30.38 -7.05 3.34
C TYR A 608 -31.40 -6.46 2.35
N ASP A 609 -31.33 -6.79 1.05
CA ASP A 609 -32.15 -6.23 -0.04
C ASP A 609 -32.13 -4.68 -0.06
N PHE A 610 -30.95 -4.09 0.13
CA PHE A 610 -30.75 -2.64 0.06
C PHE A 610 -30.66 -2.18 -1.40
N ARG A 611 -31.32 -1.06 -1.72
CA ARG A 611 -31.49 -0.59 -3.11
C ARG A 611 -30.87 0.77 -3.42
N GLY A 612 -30.20 1.39 -2.44
CA GLY A 612 -29.36 2.57 -2.69
C GLY A 612 -28.03 2.23 -3.35
N PRO A 613 -27.14 3.22 -3.58
CA PRO A 613 -25.84 2.99 -4.19
C PRO A 613 -24.96 2.06 -3.35
N ALA A 614 -24.37 1.03 -3.96
CA ALA A 614 -23.43 0.11 -3.31
C ALA A 614 -22.03 0.30 -3.92
N LEU A 615 -21.10 0.89 -3.16
CA LEU A 615 -19.79 1.32 -3.62
C LEU A 615 -18.68 0.92 -2.63
N VAL A 616 -17.51 0.58 -3.18
CA VAL A 616 -16.27 0.42 -2.41
C VAL A 616 -15.30 1.51 -2.85
N VAL A 617 -14.65 2.15 -1.89
CA VAL A 617 -13.70 3.24 -2.08
C VAL A 617 -12.32 2.76 -1.68
N ASP A 618 -11.33 3.03 -2.53
CA ASP A 618 -9.92 2.86 -2.20
C ASP A 618 -9.21 4.21 -2.37
N SER A 619 -8.75 4.74 -1.24
CA SER A 619 -7.86 5.89 -1.12
C SER A 619 -6.84 5.64 0.00
N ALA A 620 -6.34 4.41 0.05
CA ALA A 620 -5.42 3.89 1.08
C ALA A 620 -5.95 4.19 2.51
N CYS A 621 -5.11 4.70 3.42
CA CYS A 621 -5.43 4.96 4.82
C CYS A 621 -6.68 5.84 5.05
N SER A 622 -7.06 6.67 4.07
CA SER A 622 -8.21 7.57 4.17
C SER A 622 -9.56 6.94 3.80
N SER A 623 -9.57 5.73 3.25
CA SER A 623 -10.73 5.13 2.56
C SER A 623 -12.02 5.14 3.39
N ALA A 624 -11.93 4.84 4.69
CA ALA A 624 -13.10 4.83 5.58
C ALA A 624 -13.79 6.21 5.65
N LEU A 625 -13.03 7.29 5.83
CA LEU A 625 -13.57 8.66 5.90
C LEU A 625 -14.05 9.17 4.53
N VAL A 626 -13.43 8.75 3.43
CA VAL A 626 -13.92 9.07 2.08
C VAL A 626 -15.23 8.32 1.79
N SER A 627 -15.40 7.10 2.29
CA SER A 627 -16.69 6.39 2.22
C SER A 627 -17.80 7.12 3.00
N VAL A 628 -17.50 7.61 4.20
CA VAL A 628 -18.43 8.43 5.02
C VAL A 628 -18.77 9.73 4.33
N GLN A 629 -17.80 10.42 3.70
CA GLN A 629 -18.08 11.60 2.88
C GLN A 629 -19.01 11.29 1.70
N THR A 630 -18.80 10.15 1.02
CA THR A 630 -19.63 9.70 -0.09
C THR A 630 -21.06 9.39 0.38
N ALA A 631 -21.21 8.70 1.50
CA ALA A 631 -22.49 8.41 2.15
C ALA A 631 -23.24 9.70 2.54
N VAL A 632 -22.56 10.64 3.21
CA VAL A 632 -23.11 11.96 3.58
C VAL A 632 -23.63 12.71 2.34
N ARG A 633 -22.90 12.66 1.21
CA ARG A 633 -23.35 13.27 -0.04
C ARG A 633 -24.58 12.58 -0.64
N SER A 634 -24.63 11.24 -0.64
CA SER A 634 -25.78 10.50 -1.18
C SER A 634 -27.04 10.72 -0.34
N LEU A 635 -26.91 10.81 0.99
CA LEU A 635 -27.98 11.23 1.91
C LEU A 635 -28.44 12.69 1.64
N GLN A 636 -27.50 13.61 1.41
CA GLN A 636 -27.82 15.02 1.08
C GLN A 636 -28.43 15.17 -0.33
N ALA A 637 -28.09 14.30 -1.28
CA ALA A 637 -28.68 14.27 -2.61
C ALA A 637 -30.10 13.66 -2.62
N GLY A 638 -30.48 12.92 -1.57
CA GLY A 638 -31.72 12.14 -1.52
C GLY A 638 -31.70 10.85 -2.34
N GLU A 639 -30.52 10.45 -2.83
CA GLU A 639 -30.25 9.16 -3.47
C GLU A 639 -30.32 7.99 -2.48
N SER A 640 -30.01 8.27 -1.21
CA SER A 640 -30.06 7.34 -0.08
C SER A 640 -30.96 7.91 1.01
N ARG A 641 -31.89 7.10 1.56
CA ARG A 641 -32.65 7.45 2.78
C ARG A 641 -31.83 7.19 4.04
N LEU A 642 -31.02 6.15 4.00
CA LEU A 642 -30.11 5.65 5.02
C LEU A 642 -28.81 5.26 4.33
N ALA A 643 -27.68 5.29 5.04
CA ALA A 643 -26.42 4.80 4.48
C ALA A 643 -25.62 4.02 5.51
N VAL A 644 -25.21 2.81 5.14
CA VAL A 644 -24.14 2.06 5.79
C VAL A 644 -22.81 2.64 5.29
N ALA A 645 -21.97 3.12 6.19
CA ALA A 645 -20.68 3.73 5.85
C ALA A 645 -19.57 3.24 6.80
N GLY A 646 -18.36 2.98 6.31
CA GLY A 646 -17.33 2.41 7.17
C GLY A 646 -16.04 1.98 6.45
N GLY A 647 -15.29 1.08 7.07
CA GLY A 647 -14.11 0.48 6.45
C GLY A 647 -13.79 -0.92 6.95
N VAL A 648 -13.02 -1.66 6.17
CA VAL A 648 -12.51 -3.00 6.52
C VAL A 648 -11.10 -3.22 5.97
N GLU A 649 -10.25 -3.83 6.79
CA GLU A 649 -8.84 -4.09 6.54
C GLU A 649 -8.45 -5.46 7.13
N VAL A 650 -7.69 -6.27 6.37
CA VAL A 650 -7.33 -7.65 6.73
C VAL A 650 -5.93 -7.97 6.17
N LEU A 651 -5.05 -8.52 7.01
CA LEU A 651 -3.63 -8.74 6.74
C LEU A 651 -3.36 -10.25 6.63
N LEU A 652 -3.66 -10.82 5.47
CA LEU A 652 -3.52 -12.27 5.24
C LEU A 652 -2.16 -12.73 4.73
N ASP A 653 -1.30 -11.83 4.23
CA ASP A 653 0.01 -12.16 3.68
C ASP A 653 1.03 -11.04 3.94
N GLU A 654 2.30 -11.39 3.76
CA GLU A 654 3.46 -10.57 4.13
C GLU A 654 3.73 -9.39 3.18
N GLU A 655 3.05 -9.29 2.03
CA GLU A 655 3.38 -8.31 0.98
C GLU A 655 3.40 -6.85 1.51
N PRO A 656 2.41 -6.36 2.29
CA PRO A 656 2.46 -5.01 2.85
C PRO A 656 3.63 -4.80 3.82
N TYR A 657 4.03 -5.83 4.58
CA TYR A 657 5.14 -5.73 5.53
C TYR A 657 6.48 -5.63 4.80
N LEU A 658 6.64 -6.31 3.65
CA LEU A 658 7.82 -6.18 2.80
C LEU A 658 7.88 -4.80 2.12
N GLU A 659 6.76 -4.33 1.55
CA GLU A 659 6.66 -3.03 0.89
C GLU A 659 6.93 -1.86 1.84
N PHE A 660 6.24 -1.81 2.99
CA PHE A 660 6.42 -0.74 3.97
C PHE A 660 7.78 -0.79 4.68
N SER A 661 8.46 -1.95 4.70
CA SER A 661 9.87 -2.03 5.14
C SER A 661 10.81 -1.35 4.14
N VAL A 662 10.66 -1.61 2.83
CA VAL A 662 11.44 -0.90 1.80
C VAL A 662 11.21 0.61 1.85
N ALA A 663 9.98 1.05 2.13
CA ALA A 663 9.64 2.45 2.35
C ALA A 663 10.09 3.04 3.71
N ARG A 664 10.70 2.22 4.60
CA ARG A 664 11.04 2.58 6.01
C ARG A 664 9.86 3.19 6.79
N ALA A 665 8.64 2.74 6.53
CA ALA A 665 7.43 3.28 7.13
C ALA A 665 6.96 2.52 8.38
N LEU A 666 7.43 1.29 8.62
CA LEU A 666 7.05 0.46 9.76
C LEU A 666 7.89 0.75 11.01
N SER A 667 7.24 0.88 12.17
CA SER A 667 7.91 0.89 13.49
C SER A 667 8.52 -0.48 13.81
N PRO A 668 9.85 -0.63 13.97
CA PRO A 668 10.46 -1.89 14.41
C PRO A 668 10.15 -2.22 15.88
N ARG A 669 9.82 -1.21 16.68
CA ARG A 669 9.38 -1.36 18.09
C ARG A 669 7.93 -1.78 18.24
N GLY A 670 7.15 -1.78 17.16
CA GLY A 670 5.74 -2.17 17.18
C GLY A 670 4.82 -1.15 17.86
N ARG A 671 5.16 0.14 17.80
CA ARG A 671 4.33 1.21 18.39
C ARG A 671 4.37 2.47 17.54
N CYS A 672 3.21 2.94 17.09
CA CYS A 672 3.05 4.31 16.61
C CYS A 672 3.37 5.27 17.77
N ALA A 673 4.51 5.94 17.71
CA ALA A 673 4.93 6.94 18.69
C ALA A 673 4.49 8.33 18.21
N SER A 674 3.18 8.50 18.08
CA SER A 674 2.52 9.63 17.41
C SER A 674 2.89 10.96 18.06
N PHE A 675 3.40 11.90 17.25
CA PHE A 675 3.95 13.20 17.67
C PHE A 675 5.07 13.15 18.73
N ASP A 676 5.65 11.98 19.02
CA ASP A 676 6.80 11.84 19.93
C ASP A 676 8.12 12.16 19.19
N LYS A 677 9.13 12.61 19.94
CA LYS A 677 10.50 12.77 19.42
C LYS A 677 11.13 11.45 18.95
N ASP A 678 10.62 10.32 19.47
CA ASP A 678 11.06 8.96 19.10
C ASP A 678 10.13 8.32 18.06
N ALA A 679 9.46 9.09 17.21
CA ALA A 679 8.65 8.60 16.08
C ALA A 679 9.50 7.75 15.11
N ASP A 680 9.17 6.47 14.92
CA ASP A 680 9.95 5.52 14.10
C ASP A 680 9.15 4.75 13.04
N GLY A 681 7.89 5.14 12.80
CA GLY A 681 6.98 4.52 11.85
C GLY A 681 5.61 4.16 12.43
N PHE A 682 4.75 3.61 11.59
CA PHE A 682 3.42 3.12 11.97
C PHE A 682 3.41 1.60 12.20
N VAL A 683 2.28 1.08 12.69
CA VAL A 683 2.03 -0.35 12.91
C VAL A 683 0.80 -0.76 12.09
N PRO A 684 0.89 -1.75 11.18
CA PRO A 684 -0.27 -2.23 10.42
C PRO A 684 -1.31 -2.89 11.34
N GLY A 685 -2.60 -2.71 11.03
CA GLY A 685 -3.70 -3.28 11.80
C GLY A 685 -4.84 -3.79 10.94
N GLU A 686 -5.37 -4.96 11.29
CA GLU A 686 -6.65 -5.48 10.78
C GLU A 686 -7.82 -4.81 11.51
N GLY A 687 -9.02 -4.83 10.91
CA GLY A 687 -10.23 -4.35 11.57
C GLY A 687 -11.43 -4.16 10.65
N CYS A 688 -12.62 -4.04 11.24
CA CYS A 688 -13.81 -3.54 10.56
C CYS A 688 -14.55 -2.55 11.46
N GLY A 689 -15.01 -1.43 10.90
CA GLY A 689 -15.84 -0.44 11.57
C GLY A 689 -16.95 0.05 10.65
N VAL A 690 -18.19 0.08 11.15
CA VAL A 690 -19.40 0.38 10.37
C VAL A 690 -20.30 1.34 11.15
N LEU A 691 -20.84 2.35 10.46
CA LEU A 691 -21.79 3.33 10.95
C LEU A 691 -23.09 3.24 10.14
N LEU A 692 -24.24 3.45 10.79
CA LEU A 692 -25.51 3.71 10.12
C LEU A 692 -25.81 5.21 10.19
N LEU A 693 -25.96 5.83 9.01
CA LEU A 693 -26.08 7.27 8.83
C LEU A 693 -27.47 7.67 8.29
N LYS A 694 -28.02 8.77 8.80
CA LYS A 694 -29.37 9.27 8.45
C LYS A 694 -29.42 10.80 8.51
N PRO A 695 -30.21 11.51 7.68
CA PRO A 695 -30.43 12.95 7.87
C PRO A 695 -30.97 13.26 9.28
N LEU A 696 -30.40 14.25 9.96
CA LEU A 696 -30.66 14.48 11.39
C LEU A 696 -32.14 14.83 11.68
N ASP A 697 -32.80 15.55 10.77
CA ASP A 697 -34.23 15.83 10.85
C ASP A 697 -35.07 14.54 10.82
N ARG A 698 -34.66 13.56 10.02
CA ARG A 698 -35.31 12.24 9.92
C ARG A 698 -34.96 11.32 11.08
N ALA A 699 -33.75 11.43 11.64
CA ALA A 699 -33.39 10.72 12.85
C ALA A 699 -34.28 11.15 14.03
N LEU A 700 -34.43 12.47 14.22
CA LEU A 700 -35.26 13.03 15.29
C LEU A 700 -36.76 12.81 15.05
N ALA A 701 -37.23 12.77 13.79
CA ALA A 701 -38.64 12.53 13.47
C ALA A 701 -39.05 11.06 13.59
N ASP A 702 -38.20 10.12 13.17
CA ASP A 702 -38.48 8.68 13.25
C ASP A 702 -38.17 8.13 14.68
N GLY A 703 -37.50 8.91 15.54
CA GLY A 703 -37.28 8.60 16.96
C GLY A 703 -35.96 7.88 17.26
N ASP A 704 -35.00 7.94 16.34
CA ASP A 704 -33.73 7.21 16.43
C ASP A 704 -32.84 7.71 17.57
N ARG A 705 -32.02 6.80 18.12
CA ARG A 705 -30.91 7.16 19.01
C ARG A 705 -29.83 7.87 18.19
N VAL A 706 -29.53 9.12 18.51
CA VAL A 706 -28.41 9.86 17.88
C VAL A 706 -27.17 9.71 18.74
N HIS A 707 -26.12 9.09 18.18
CA HIS A 707 -24.84 8.86 18.84
C HIS A 707 -23.90 10.06 18.66
N ALA A 708 -23.87 10.60 17.44
CA ALA A 708 -23.10 11.78 17.06
C ALA A 708 -23.78 12.50 15.88
N VAL A 709 -23.37 13.73 15.61
CA VAL A 709 -23.80 14.49 14.42
C VAL A 709 -22.57 14.84 13.58
N LEU A 710 -22.60 14.46 12.31
CA LEU A 710 -21.62 14.86 11.31
C LEU A 710 -22.01 16.25 10.78
N GLU A 711 -21.31 17.26 11.26
CA GLU A 711 -21.49 18.66 10.86
C GLU A 711 -20.97 18.92 9.44
N ALA A 712 -19.79 18.39 9.12
CA ALA A 712 -19.21 18.39 7.79
C ALA A 712 -18.15 17.29 7.64
N VAL A 713 -17.89 16.88 6.40
CA VAL A 713 -16.74 16.05 6.02
C VAL A 713 -16.11 16.65 4.77
N ALA A 714 -14.80 16.88 4.79
CA ALA A 714 -14.04 17.40 3.65
C ALA A 714 -13.01 16.37 3.20
N VAL A 715 -12.74 16.32 1.88
CA VAL A 715 -11.69 15.48 1.29
C VAL A 715 -10.83 16.37 0.40
N GLY A 716 -9.52 16.14 0.42
CA GLY A 716 -8.52 16.85 -0.37
C GLY A 716 -7.63 15.89 -1.13
N ASN A 717 -6.68 16.47 -1.84
CA ASN A 717 -5.54 15.79 -2.43
C ASN A 717 -4.38 16.79 -2.42
N ASP A 718 -3.16 16.29 -2.24
CA ASP A 718 -1.98 17.12 -2.01
C ASP A 718 -1.42 17.77 -3.28
N GLY A 719 -1.95 17.37 -4.44
CA GLY A 719 -1.63 17.94 -5.75
C GLY A 719 -0.30 17.42 -6.29
N HIS A 720 0.49 18.31 -6.88
CA HIS A 720 1.84 18.00 -7.32
C HIS A 720 2.82 18.30 -6.17
N THR A 721 3.53 17.27 -5.72
CA THR A 721 4.54 17.32 -4.65
C THR A 721 5.81 16.61 -5.11
N MET A 722 6.88 16.66 -4.29
CA MET A 722 8.22 16.14 -4.63
C MET A 722 8.28 14.62 -4.87
N GLY A 723 7.22 13.89 -4.55
CA GLY A 723 7.05 12.45 -4.74
C GLY A 723 5.62 12.06 -4.36
N LEU A 724 5.06 11.01 -4.95
CA LEU A 724 3.62 10.69 -4.85
C LEU A 724 3.08 10.55 -3.42
N THR A 725 3.95 10.16 -2.47
CA THR A 725 3.63 9.99 -1.04
C THR A 725 4.14 11.13 -0.15
N THR A 726 4.75 12.17 -0.72
CA THR A 726 5.27 13.32 0.02
C THR A 726 4.10 14.24 0.41
N PRO A 727 3.79 14.40 1.72
CA PRO A 727 2.63 15.17 2.18
C PRO A 727 2.81 16.68 1.98
N ASN A 728 1.71 17.37 1.71
CA ASN A 728 1.65 18.82 1.49
C ASN A 728 0.92 19.53 2.65
N PRO A 729 1.64 20.21 3.56
CA PRO A 729 1.01 20.86 4.72
C PRO A 729 0.00 21.95 4.32
N VAL A 730 0.19 22.61 3.17
CA VAL A 730 -0.75 23.62 2.67
C VAL A 730 -2.06 22.97 2.20
N ALA A 731 -2.00 21.81 1.54
CA ALA A 731 -3.19 21.08 1.12
C ALA A 731 -3.95 20.47 2.31
N GLN A 732 -3.22 19.99 3.32
CA GLN A 732 -3.79 19.54 4.59
C GLN A 732 -4.49 20.70 5.32
N ALA A 733 -3.83 21.85 5.48
CA ALA A 733 -4.43 23.05 6.05
C ALA A 733 -5.68 23.50 5.25
N GLN A 734 -5.67 23.36 3.92
CA GLN A 734 -6.84 23.62 3.07
C GLN A 734 -7.98 22.60 3.24
N VAL A 735 -7.75 21.32 3.56
CA VAL A 735 -8.85 20.38 3.85
C VAL A 735 -9.46 20.63 5.23
N VAL A 736 -8.63 20.97 6.23
CA VAL A 736 -9.09 21.34 7.58
C VAL A 736 -9.93 22.63 7.54
N ARG A 737 -9.45 23.69 6.86
CA ARG A 737 -10.26 24.91 6.62
C ARG A 737 -11.58 24.60 5.91
N ARG A 738 -11.62 23.67 4.95
CA ARG A 738 -12.86 23.28 4.26
C ARG A 738 -13.81 22.47 5.15
N ALA A 739 -13.31 21.71 6.12
CA ALA A 739 -14.14 21.05 7.12
C ALA A 739 -14.77 22.07 8.09
N LEU A 740 -13.97 22.96 8.68
CA LEU A 740 -14.44 24.00 9.61
C LEU A 740 -15.46 24.94 8.96
N ASN A 741 -15.15 25.48 7.77
CA ASN A 741 -16.08 26.30 6.99
C ASN A 741 -17.32 25.51 6.51
N GLY A 742 -17.19 24.19 6.33
CA GLY A 742 -18.30 23.30 6.01
C GLY A 742 -19.29 23.13 7.17
N ALA A 743 -18.77 23.03 8.39
CA ALA A 743 -19.52 22.91 9.63
C ALA A 743 -20.06 24.26 10.13
N GLY A 744 -19.40 25.37 9.79
CA GLY A 744 -19.72 26.71 10.27
C GLY A 744 -19.24 26.96 11.71
N VAL A 745 -18.14 26.31 12.12
CA VAL A 745 -17.56 26.40 13.47
C VAL A 745 -16.14 26.99 13.43
N SER A 746 -15.73 27.62 14.52
CA SER A 746 -14.37 28.11 14.75
C SER A 746 -13.45 26.99 15.22
N ALA A 747 -12.13 27.09 15.00
CA ALA A 747 -11.21 26.12 15.62
C ALA A 747 -11.14 26.30 17.15
N ARG A 748 -11.46 27.51 17.68
CA ARG A 748 -11.72 27.74 19.12
C ARG A 748 -12.88 26.90 19.69
N ASP A 749 -13.78 26.37 18.86
CA ASP A 749 -14.91 25.53 19.31
C ASP A 749 -14.55 24.03 19.40
N ILE A 750 -13.37 23.63 18.92
CA ILE A 750 -12.93 22.24 18.83
C ILE A 750 -12.23 21.80 20.14
N GLY A 751 -12.98 21.12 21.00
CA GLY A 751 -12.48 20.64 22.31
C GLY A 751 -11.67 19.34 22.28
N LEU A 752 -11.65 18.62 21.16
CA LEU A 752 -10.85 17.41 20.94
C LEU A 752 -10.47 17.32 19.45
N LEU A 753 -9.25 16.92 19.16
CA LEU A 753 -8.78 16.59 17.82
C LEU A 753 -8.23 15.16 17.82
N GLU A 754 -8.78 14.32 16.95
CA GLU A 754 -8.21 13.03 16.58
C GLU A 754 -7.46 13.25 15.26
N ALA A 755 -6.16 12.92 15.21
CA ALA A 755 -5.30 13.12 14.06
C ALA A 755 -5.10 11.81 13.27
N HIS A 756 -4.48 11.87 12.09
CA HIS A 756 -3.98 10.64 11.47
C HIS A 756 -2.80 10.06 12.27
N GLY A 757 -1.92 10.92 12.81
CA GLY A 757 -1.02 10.61 13.94
C GLY A 757 -0.22 9.33 13.76
N THR A 758 0.42 9.16 12.62
CA THR A 758 0.99 7.88 12.19
C THR A 758 2.19 7.38 13.00
N GLY A 759 2.85 8.25 13.77
CA GLY A 759 4.15 7.97 14.37
C GLY A 759 5.31 8.05 13.37
N THR A 760 5.15 8.76 12.24
CA THR A 760 6.19 8.86 11.20
C THR A 760 6.97 10.18 11.28
N MET A 761 8.29 10.09 11.07
CA MET A 761 9.26 11.21 11.12
C MET A 761 8.89 12.44 10.26
N ILE A 762 8.11 12.25 9.18
CA ILE A 762 7.75 13.32 8.23
C ILE A 762 6.26 13.65 8.30
N GLY A 763 5.38 12.64 8.45
CA GLY A 763 3.92 12.85 8.44
C GLY A 763 3.45 13.65 9.65
N ASP A 764 3.80 13.19 10.85
CA ASP A 764 3.31 13.76 12.11
C ASP A 764 3.72 15.25 12.30
N PRO A 765 4.97 15.70 12.02
CA PRO A 765 5.31 17.11 12.11
C PRO A 765 4.59 18.00 11.07
N LEU A 766 4.28 17.47 9.88
CA LEU A 766 3.61 18.24 8.82
C LEU A 766 2.10 18.31 9.03
N GLU A 767 1.47 17.26 9.55
CA GLU A 767 0.10 17.30 10.05
C GLU A 767 -0.03 18.32 11.20
N LEU A 768 0.90 18.29 12.17
CA LEU A 768 0.90 19.25 13.27
C LEU A 768 1.16 20.70 12.80
N ARG A 769 2.02 20.91 11.80
CA ARG A 769 2.24 22.23 11.15
C ARG A 769 0.95 22.73 10.51
N ALA A 770 0.28 21.89 9.72
CA ALA A 770 -0.96 22.22 9.03
C ALA A 770 -2.11 22.53 10.00
N LEU A 771 -2.25 21.75 11.07
CA LEU A 771 -3.23 21.99 12.13
C LEU A 771 -2.94 23.28 12.89
N THR A 772 -1.68 23.51 13.27
CA THR A 772 -1.26 24.74 13.98
C THR A 772 -1.52 25.99 13.14
N GLU A 773 -1.28 25.93 11.83
CA GLU A 773 -1.58 27.02 10.89
C GLU A 773 -3.06 27.43 10.95
N VAL A 774 -3.98 26.45 10.82
CA VAL A 774 -5.43 26.71 10.77
C VAL A 774 -6.01 27.08 12.13
N PHE A 775 -5.55 26.46 13.21
CA PHE A 775 -6.08 26.76 14.55
C PHE A 775 -5.74 28.20 14.96
N ARG A 776 -4.50 28.65 14.73
CA ARG A 776 -4.04 30.02 15.04
C ARG A 776 -4.83 31.12 14.36
N GLU A 777 -5.38 30.90 13.16
CA GLU A 777 -6.29 31.85 12.50
C GLU A 777 -7.49 32.26 13.38
N SER A 778 -7.84 31.41 14.36
CA SER A 778 -8.96 31.61 15.25
C SER A 778 -8.62 31.55 16.74
N THR A 779 -7.49 30.97 17.18
CA THR A 779 -7.12 30.83 18.61
C THR A 779 -6.32 31.98 19.18
N ASP A 780 -5.60 32.73 18.34
CA ASP A 780 -4.71 33.81 18.73
C ASP A 780 -5.40 35.20 18.64
#